data_AF-A0A238KQF1-F1
#
_entry.id   AF-A0A238KQF1-F1
#
_cell.length_a   1.000
_cell.length_b   1.000
_cell.length_c   1.000
_cell.angle_alpha   90.00
_cell.angle_beta   90.00
_cell.angle_gamma   90.00
#
_symmetry.space_group_name_H-M   'P 1'
#
loop_
_entity.id
_entity.type
_entity.pdbx_description
1 polymer ?
#
loop_
_entity_poly.entity_id
_entity_poly.type
_entity_poly.pdbx_seq_one_letter_code
_entity_poly.pdbx_strand_id
1 'polypeptide(L)'
;MIRVFLLTLGLSASATGVLAKDVPVRSGEHDGFTRLVLSVPVGTTWSLAHRKNGARLAVDLDDVEFKTGSVFARLSAGRLEAISQADPGAPLELDFGCDCAATAFLYKDTMIVVDIAAQKTLPPPSLDIPSIVIPEQTSKRRPQAETPSIEIVAPLLQLDRDGLQQRLATRLLQGADRELVDLNVTPPGPRASATETLPGIARDLPAHIRVSSILDELGKLGEPPLQPLESLPACISDAELGFDTWSDGRPFAHEVAELRAGLFLEFDRVDGSIALKLAKLLAHWGFGSEAIQVLQLMEDASPEQEWIRAVAQIIDDQPVSEPNQLRGLQRCDGAVAMWAAMADGQLQDDAQQERMEQAFLRLPEHLRRILGPRLADIFVKSGQLEAARRVLRSVDRIQTLQHPEVTLAQATVAAAEGDADTSDILLNDVIDNPRSDLEAPLALARLVEKKWAESGAVSRRQIDLISGYAIELRNSELGPVMARSHALALALGGEFSAAFDILDAHSRDETWSGTRNRILQLAAERADDRTFLRYASTLNNRELESASTETSLLLAKRFADLGFAKQARDLTGAGSDGTRRRERAILRARAALLENRPDLALRELAEDPSDDAERLRAQALTDMGNYTAAVEAWRDIGDEDTAARLSWWAGFNLEEVGAKDTALGRVIDLSSALRAPVQQTPDKPILDAEQLLEASADTRQKIAELLNVTTELE
;
A
#
# COMPACT_ATOMS: atom_id res chain seq x y z
N MET A 1 13.23 73.48 -42.55
CA MET A 1 14.26 72.58 -43.13
C MET A 1 15.50 72.70 -42.25
N ILE A 2 16.17 71.58 -41.93
CA ILE A 2 17.27 71.47 -40.93
C ILE A 2 16.80 71.45 -39.46
N ARG A 3 15.84 70.60 -39.11
CA ARG A 3 15.68 70.04 -37.74
C ARG A 3 15.09 68.62 -37.72
N VAL A 4 15.03 67.97 -38.89
CA VAL A 4 14.37 66.67 -39.10
C VAL A 4 15.38 65.53 -39.32
N PHE A 5 16.69 65.78 -39.20
CA PHE A 5 17.73 64.79 -39.51
C PHE A 5 18.73 64.50 -38.39
N LEU A 6 18.48 64.99 -37.18
CA LEU A 6 19.32 64.74 -35.99
C LEU A 6 18.60 63.99 -34.87
N LEU A 7 17.43 63.42 -35.17
CA LEU A 7 16.67 62.55 -34.27
C LEU A 7 16.43 61.15 -34.87
N THR A 8 17.16 60.81 -35.93
CA THR A 8 17.11 59.54 -36.68
C THR A 8 18.42 58.73 -36.56
N LEU A 9 19.34 59.11 -35.68
CA LEU A 9 20.60 58.40 -35.40
C LEU A 9 20.89 58.26 -33.90
N GLY A 10 19.84 57.99 -33.12
CA GLY A 10 19.93 57.73 -31.68
C GLY A 10 18.87 56.73 -31.22
N LEU A 11 18.43 55.85 -32.12
CA LEU A 11 17.32 54.92 -31.92
C LEU A 11 17.68 53.51 -32.43
N SER A 12 18.90 53.06 -32.15
CA SER A 12 19.39 51.72 -32.49
C SER A 12 20.54 51.27 -31.59
N ALA A 13 20.41 51.47 -30.27
CA ALA A 13 21.27 50.85 -29.26
C ALA A 13 20.59 50.86 -27.87
N SER A 14 19.30 50.54 -27.79
CA SER A 14 18.77 50.06 -26.51
C SER A 14 19.08 48.57 -26.49
N ALA A 15 20.23 48.24 -25.91
CA ALA A 15 20.53 46.88 -25.52
C ALA A 15 19.30 46.31 -24.79
N THR A 16 18.62 45.36 -25.42
CA THR A 16 17.89 44.34 -24.70
C THR A 16 18.95 43.61 -23.88
N GLY A 17 19.26 44.14 -22.70
CA GLY A 17 19.84 43.33 -21.65
C GLY A 17 18.82 42.25 -21.40
N VAL A 18 19.05 41.08 -21.97
CA VAL A 18 18.39 39.87 -21.52
C VAL A 18 18.75 39.79 -20.05
N LEU A 19 17.74 39.93 -19.19
CA LEU A 19 17.92 39.74 -17.77
C LEU A 19 18.20 38.25 -17.58
N ALA A 20 19.48 37.90 -17.55
CA ALA A 20 19.94 36.57 -17.22
C ALA A 20 19.32 36.16 -15.88
N LYS A 21 18.72 34.98 -15.84
CA LYS A 21 18.02 34.51 -14.66
C LYS A 21 19.09 33.95 -13.70
N ASP A 22 19.46 34.75 -12.71
CA ASP A 22 20.48 34.38 -11.73
C ASP A 22 19.99 33.24 -10.82
N VAL A 23 20.65 32.08 -10.88
CA VAL A 23 20.38 30.94 -9.99
C VAL A 23 21.47 30.85 -8.93
N PRO A 24 21.17 31.08 -7.64
CA PRO A 24 22.16 30.98 -6.58
C PRO A 24 22.53 29.51 -6.33
N VAL A 25 23.83 29.20 -6.36
CA VAL A 25 24.34 27.88 -6.00
C VAL A 25 24.83 27.91 -4.55
N ARG A 26 24.21 27.11 -3.67
CA ARG A 26 24.60 26.99 -2.27
C ARG A 26 25.34 25.68 -2.03
N SER A 27 26.34 25.70 -1.16
CA SER A 27 27.14 24.53 -0.81
C SER A 27 27.09 24.22 0.68
N GLY A 28 27.21 22.93 1.01
CA GLY A 28 27.35 22.41 2.36
C GLY A 28 28.29 21.20 2.38
N GLU A 29 29.18 21.15 3.36
CA GLU A 29 30.06 20.02 3.60
C GLU A 29 29.46 19.12 4.70
N HIS A 30 29.39 17.82 4.43
CA HIS A 30 28.88 16.82 5.36
C HIS A 30 29.89 15.68 5.53
N ASP A 31 29.72 14.88 6.58
CA ASP A 31 30.56 13.69 6.75
C ASP A 31 30.26 12.69 5.61
N GLY A 32 31.29 12.40 4.80
CA GLY A 32 31.19 11.47 3.67
C GLY A 32 30.83 12.07 2.30
N PHE A 33 30.22 13.26 2.20
CA PHE A 33 29.82 13.86 0.91
C PHE A 33 29.70 15.40 0.94
N THR A 34 29.82 16.03 -0.23
CA THR A 34 29.62 17.46 -0.44
C THR A 34 28.28 17.69 -1.15
N ARG A 35 27.43 18.58 -0.64
CA ARG A 35 26.12 18.89 -1.22
C ARG A 35 26.09 20.27 -1.87
N LEU A 36 25.61 20.33 -3.12
CA LEU A 36 25.29 21.56 -3.84
C LEU A 36 23.77 21.67 -4.01
N VAL A 37 23.21 22.86 -3.81
CA VAL A 37 21.77 23.12 -3.95
C VAL A 37 21.55 24.29 -4.89
N LEU A 38 20.76 24.06 -5.93
CA LEU A 38 20.38 25.04 -6.95
C LEU A 38 18.86 25.24 -6.91
N SER A 39 18.39 26.46 -6.72
CA SER A 39 16.95 26.76 -6.72
C SER A 39 16.45 26.99 -8.15
N VAL A 40 15.52 26.15 -8.62
CA VAL A 40 14.95 26.21 -9.97
C VAL A 40 13.42 26.40 -9.92
N PRO A 41 12.79 27.03 -10.93
CA PRO A 41 11.33 27.11 -11.02
C PRO A 41 10.67 25.72 -11.10
N VAL A 42 9.42 25.62 -10.62
CA VAL A 42 8.62 24.38 -10.71
C VAL A 42 8.45 23.96 -12.17
N GLY A 43 8.69 22.68 -12.46
CA GLY A 43 8.57 22.11 -13.82
C GLY A 43 9.81 22.25 -14.70
N THR A 44 10.93 22.76 -14.18
CA THR A 44 12.20 22.88 -14.93
C THR A 44 12.79 21.49 -15.24
N THR A 45 13.00 21.21 -16.52
CA THR A 45 13.71 20.02 -17.01
C THR A 45 15.21 20.14 -16.75
N TRP A 46 15.84 19.06 -16.26
CA TRP A 46 17.27 19.04 -15.97
C TRP A 46 17.86 17.65 -16.15
N SER A 47 19.18 17.58 -16.35
CA SER A 47 19.91 16.31 -16.47
C SER A 47 21.33 16.43 -15.88
N LEU A 48 21.81 15.32 -15.30
CA LEU A 48 23.17 15.19 -14.80
C LEU A 48 23.91 14.15 -15.65
N ALA A 49 25.04 14.53 -16.24
CA ALA A 49 25.90 13.64 -17.01
C ALA A 49 27.29 13.52 -16.38
N HIS A 50 27.74 12.30 -16.10
CA HIS A 50 29.05 12.05 -15.52
C HIS A 50 30.18 12.20 -16.55
N ARG A 51 31.33 12.70 -16.09
CA ARG A 51 32.58 12.79 -16.85
C ARG A 51 33.68 12.07 -16.06
N LYS A 52 34.82 11.82 -16.71
CA LYS A 52 35.92 11.04 -16.12
C LYS A 52 36.38 11.56 -14.74
N ASN A 53 36.46 12.87 -14.55
CA ASN A 53 36.85 13.52 -13.29
C ASN A 53 35.85 14.63 -12.91
N GLY A 54 34.56 14.43 -13.13
CA GLY A 54 33.58 15.50 -12.91
C GLY A 54 32.15 15.13 -13.30
N ALA A 55 31.25 16.10 -13.24
CA ALA A 55 29.89 15.96 -13.72
C ALA A 55 29.41 17.26 -14.39
N ARG A 56 28.45 17.12 -15.28
CA ARG A 56 27.81 18.22 -16.00
C ARG A 56 26.34 18.26 -15.63
N LEU A 57 25.88 19.39 -15.10
CA LEU A 57 24.48 19.65 -14.82
C LEU A 57 23.90 20.58 -15.87
N ALA A 58 23.00 20.06 -16.72
CA ALA A 58 22.24 20.86 -17.67
C ALA A 58 20.85 21.16 -17.10
N VAL A 59 20.48 22.43 -17.08
CA VAL A 59 19.17 22.91 -16.61
C VAL A 59 18.55 23.69 -17.77
N ASP A 60 17.33 23.32 -18.14
CA ASP A 60 16.60 23.86 -19.29
C ASP A 60 15.97 25.22 -18.93
N LEU A 61 16.82 26.23 -18.82
CA LEU A 61 16.46 27.62 -18.55
C LEU A 61 17.23 28.53 -19.50
N ASP A 62 16.49 29.32 -20.28
CA ASP A 62 17.06 30.31 -21.20
C ASP A 62 17.91 31.34 -20.42
N ASP A 63 19.13 31.58 -20.89
CA ASP A 63 20.07 32.59 -20.38
C ASP A 63 20.29 32.53 -18.85
N VAL A 64 20.31 31.32 -18.26
CA VAL A 64 20.58 31.12 -16.82
C VAL A 64 22.03 31.42 -16.47
N GLU A 65 22.27 32.21 -15.41
CA GLU A 65 23.62 32.44 -14.86
C GLU A 65 23.72 31.86 -13.44
N PHE A 66 24.62 30.89 -13.24
CA PHE A 66 24.81 30.27 -11.93
C PHE A 66 25.74 31.11 -11.05
N LYS A 67 25.25 31.63 -9.93
CA LYS A 67 26.09 32.36 -8.97
C LYS A 67 26.87 31.38 -8.09
N THR A 68 28.10 31.09 -8.49
CA THR A 68 29.00 30.12 -7.82
C THR A 68 29.99 30.75 -6.85
N GLY A 69 30.03 32.09 -6.75
CA GLY A 69 31.06 32.82 -5.98
C GLY A 69 31.13 32.51 -4.48
N SER A 70 30.08 31.95 -3.88
CA SER A 70 30.04 31.55 -2.47
C SER A 70 30.22 30.04 -2.25
N VAL A 71 30.34 29.24 -3.32
CA VAL A 71 30.39 27.76 -3.25
C VAL A 71 31.60 27.28 -2.46
N PHE A 72 32.80 27.81 -2.74
CA PHE A 72 34.01 27.38 -2.03
C PHE A 72 34.16 28.00 -0.63
N ALA A 73 33.30 28.94 -0.23
CA ALA A 73 33.40 29.57 1.09
C ALA A 73 33.07 28.60 2.25
N ARG A 74 32.40 27.48 1.95
CA ARG A 74 31.91 26.51 2.95
C ARG A 74 32.42 25.08 2.74
N LEU A 75 33.29 24.86 1.74
CA LEU A 75 33.82 23.55 1.40
C LEU A 75 35.27 23.42 1.89
N SER A 76 35.59 22.30 2.52
CA SER A 76 36.91 22.07 3.12
C SER A 76 37.50 20.70 2.80
N ALA A 77 36.70 19.75 2.29
CA ALA A 77 37.13 18.37 2.05
C ALA A 77 37.81 18.15 0.68
N GLY A 78 37.89 19.17 -0.19
CA GLY A 78 38.56 19.08 -1.49
C GLY A 78 37.88 18.16 -2.53
N ARG A 79 36.62 17.76 -2.30
CA ARG A 79 35.89 16.85 -3.20
C ARG A 79 35.46 17.51 -4.51
N LEU A 80 35.04 18.77 -4.43
CA LEU A 80 34.82 19.65 -5.59
C LEU A 80 36.06 20.54 -5.75
N GLU A 81 36.72 20.47 -6.89
CA GLU A 81 37.94 21.23 -7.20
C GLU A 81 37.64 22.51 -7.98
N ALA A 82 36.75 22.42 -8.97
CA ALA A 82 36.30 23.59 -9.73
C ALA A 82 34.81 23.49 -10.08
N ILE A 83 34.18 24.66 -10.19
CA ILE A 83 32.82 24.83 -10.69
C ILE A 83 32.82 25.99 -11.68
N SER A 84 32.33 25.77 -12.89
CA SER A 84 32.35 26.80 -13.94
C SER A 84 31.14 26.70 -14.86
N GLN A 85 30.81 27.83 -15.47
CA GLN A 85 29.83 27.94 -16.54
C GLN A 85 30.50 28.76 -17.65
N ALA A 86 30.44 28.28 -18.90
CA ALA A 86 31.14 28.93 -20.00
C ALA A 86 30.47 30.27 -20.40
N ASP A 87 29.15 30.24 -20.55
CA ASP A 87 28.32 31.37 -20.96
C ASP A 87 26.93 31.26 -20.28
N PRO A 88 26.14 32.34 -20.15
CA PRO A 88 24.74 32.25 -19.70
C PRO A 88 23.95 31.24 -20.55
N GLY A 89 23.16 30.37 -19.91
CA GLY A 89 22.45 29.26 -20.56
C GLY A 89 23.29 27.99 -20.77
N ALA A 90 24.63 28.06 -20.63
CA ALA A 90 25.49 26.87 -20.73
C ALA A 90 25.36 25.97 -19.49
N PRO A 91 25.60 24.65 -19.62
CA PRO A 91 25.55 23.73 -18.48
C PRO A 91 26.62 24.06 -17.44
N LEU A 92 26.32 23.74 -16.18
CA LEU A 92 27.23 23.90 -15.05
C LEU A 92 28.21 22.73 -15.00
N GLU A 93 29.49 23.03 -15.14
CA GLU A 93 30.57 22.05 -15.14
C GLU A 93 31.17 21.94 -13.73
N LEU A 94 31.20 20.71 -13.21
CA LEU A 94 31.78 20.35 -11.92
C LEU A 94 33.01 19.49 -12.16
N ASP A 95 34.15 19.90 -11.60
CA ASP A 95 35.40 19.13 -11.63
C ASP A 95 35.72 18.63 -10.22
N PHE A 96 36.01 17.34 -10.10
CA PHE A 96 36.23 16.68 -8.81
C PHE A 96 37.73 16.50 -8.52
N GLY A 97 38.14 16.83 -7.30
CA GLY A 97 39.51 16.66 -6.80
C GLY A 97 39.81 15.26 -6.24
N CYS A 98 38.87 14.31 -6.41
CA CYS A 98 38.92 12.95 -5.90
C CYS A 98 38.27 11.95 -6.86
N ASP A 99 38.48 10.66 -6.62
CA ASP A 99 37.76 9.57 -7.31
C ASP A 99 36.34 9.43 -6.77
N CYS A 100 35.52 10.42 -7.16
CA CYS A 100 34.20 10.69 -6.62
C CYS A 100 33.14 10.65 -7.73
N ALA A 101 31.89 10.38 -7.35
CA ALA A 101 30.73 10.41 -8.23
C ALA A 101 29.68 11.38 -7.67
N ALA A 102 28.96 12.04 -8.58
CA ALA A 102 27.83 12.89 -8.22
C ALA A 102 26.50 12.18 -8.39
N THR A 103 25.57 12.37 -7.46
CA THR A 103 24.15 12.00 -7.62
C THR A 103 23.31 13.25 -7.47
N ALA A 104 22.29 13.40 -8.30
CA ALA A 104 21.39 14.53 -8.23
C ALA A 104 19.94 14.08 -8.11
N PHE A 105 19.14 14.82 -7.36
CA PHE A 105 17.70 14.62 -7.24
C PHE A 105 16.98 15.96 -7.08
N LEU A 106 15.69 15.96 -7.42
CA LEU A 106 14.83 17.13 -7.27
C LEU A 106 14.13 17.08 -5.92
N TYR A 107 14.17 18.19 -5.20
CA TYR A 107 13.68 18.31 -3.84
C TYR A 107 12.58 19.39 -3.77
N LYS A 108 11.37 18.97 -3.35
CA LYS A 108 10.14 19.80 -3.29
C LYS A 108 9.86 20.58 -4.59
N ASP A 109 10.14 19.96 -5.73
CA ASP A 109 9.95 20.47 -7.11
C ASP A 109 10.64 21.81 -7.44
N THR A 110 11.50 22.32 -6.57
CA THR A 110 12.08 23.68 -6.66
C THR A 110 13.56 23.75 -6.37
N MET A 111 14.19 22.65 -5.95
CA MET A 111 15.62 22.59 -5.64
C MET A 111 16.26 21.36 -6.26
N ILE A 112 17.26 21.56 -7.13
CA ILE A 112 18.13 20.48 -7.58
C ILE A 112 19.24 20.35 -6.54
N VAL A 113 19.32 19.17 -5.92
CA VAL A 113 20.34 18.83 -4.93
C VAL A 113 21.33 17.89 -5.61
N VAL A 114 22.62 18.24 -5.59
CA VAL A 114 23.72 17.44 -6.15
C VAL A 114 24.69 17.05 -5.04
N ASP A 115 24.81 15.76 -4.77
CA ASP A 115 25.70 15.20 -3.76
C ASP A 115 26.92 14.55 -4.42
N ILE A 116 28.11 14.92 -3.97
CA ILE A 116 29.40 14.43 -4.46
C ILE A 116 30.06 13.58 -3.36
N ALA A 117 30.19 12.28 -3.60
CA ALA A 117 30.72 11.30 -2.65
C ALA A 117 31.79 10.42 -3.30
N ALA A 118 32.62 9.75 -2.50
CA ALA A 118 33.61 8.79 -3.01
C ALA A 118 32.87 7.56 -3.60
N GLN A 119 33.33 7.05 -4.76
CA GLN A 119 32.63 5.99 -5.53
C GLN A 119 32.28 4.71 -4.74
N LYS A 120 32.88 4.48 -3.57
CA LYS A 120 32.67 3.28 -2.75
C LYS A 120 31.59 3.43 -1.66
N THR A 121 30.98 4.60 -1.54
CA THR A 121 29.95 4.91 -0.55
C THR A 121 28.95 5.90 -1.16
N LEU A 122 27.86 5.38 -1.74
CA LEU A 122 26.67 6.16 -2.06
C LEU A 122 25.51 5.60 -1.22
N PRO A 123 25.08 6.28 -0.15
CA PRO A 123 23.81 5.96 0.49
C PRO A 123 22.63 6.31 -0.44
N PRO A 124 21.47 5.64 -0.33
CA PRO A 124 20.29 5.94 -1.14
C PRO A 124 19.81 7.39 -0.91
N PRO A 125 19.19 8.03 -1.91
CA PRO A 125 18.72 9.41 -1.80
C PRO A 125 17.67 9.53 -0.68
N SER A 126 17.99 10.28 0.38
CA SER A 126 17.03 10.61 1.43
C SER A 126 16.11 11.75 0.96
N LEU A 127 14.80 11.47 0.89
CA LEU A 127 13.75 12.48 0.74
C LEU A 127 13.48 13.12 2.10
N ASP A 128 14.38 13.98 2.57
CA ASP A 128 14.18 14.76 3.79
C ASP A 128 13.32 15.99 3.51
N ILE A 129 12.01 15.92 3.72
CA ILE A 129 11.05 17.04 3.69
C ILE A 129 11.36 18.03 4.86
N PRO A 130 11.49 19.36 4.63
CA PRO A 130 10.63 20.29 5.36
C PRO A 130 9.81 21.19 4.42
N SER A 131 8.50 20.96 4.35
CA SER A 131 7.41 21.89 3.99
C SER A 131 7.55 23.21 4.78
N ILE A 132 7.47 24.44 4.25
CA ILE A 132 6.50 25.15 3.38
C ILE A 132 7.06 26.57 3.09
N VAL A 133 6.64 27.22 1.99
CA VAL A 133 6.01 28.56 1.90
C VAL A 133 5.96 28.95 0.41
N ILE A 134 4.74 29.05 -0.11
CA ILE A 134 4.43 29.66 -1.41
C ILE A 134 4.22 31.15 -1.18
N PRO A 135 4.85 32.03 -1.98
CA PRO A 135 4.26 33.32 -2.24
C PRO A 135 4.12 33.50 -3.75
N GLU A 136 2.88 33.51 -4.26
CA GLU A 136 2.52 34.62 -5.14
C GLU A 136 1.00 34.74 -5.27
N GLN A 137 0.53 35.88 -4.78
CA GLN A 137 -0.72 36.47 -5.21
C GLN A 137 -0.51 37.04 -6.61
N THR A 138 -1.42 36.78 -7.54
CA THR A 138 -2.02 37.89 -8.32
C THR A 138 -3.40 37.51 -8.85
N SER A 139 -4.42 38.20 -8.37
CA SER A 139 -5.57 38.60 -9.20
C SER A 139 -6.25 39.81 -8.57
N LYS A 140 -6.28 40.90 -9.34
CA LYS A 140 -6.87 42.20 -9.02
C LYS A 140 -8.41 42.09 -8.97
N ARG A 141 -9.06 42.77 -8.01
CA ARG A 141 -9.85 44.01 -8.21
C ARG A 141 -10.87 44.26 -7.06
N ARG A 142 -10.69 45.41 -6.40
CA ARG A 142 -11.56 46.20 -5.48
C ARG A 142 -13.06 46.28 -5.86
N PRO A 143 -13.93 46.93 -5.04
CA PRO A 143 -14.00 47.05 -3.57
C PRO A 143 -15.44 46.89 -3.02
N GLN A 144 -15.62 46.57 -1.73
CA GLN A 144 -16.78 47.11 -1.02
C GLN A 144 -16.45 47.35 0.45
N ALA A 145 -16.81 48.57 0.87
CA ALA A 145 -16.57 49.12 2.19
C ALA A 145 -17.65 48.68 3.19
N GLU A 146 -17.35 49.01 4.45
CA GLU A 146 -18.23 49.07 5.63
C GLU A 146 -18.45 47.77 6.41
N THR A 147 -17.63 47.55 7.44
CA THR A 147 -17.95 47.94 8.83
C THR A 147 -16.76 47.60 9.76
N PRO A 148 -16.50 48.38 10.83
CA PRO A 148 -15.41 48.07 11.74
C PRO A 148 -15.84 46.95 12.70
N SER A 149 -15.51 45.71 12.36
CA SER A 149 -15.44 44.64 13.35
C SER A 149 -14.12 44.80 14.11
N ILE A 150 -14.22 45.13 15.39
CA ILE A 150 -13.12 45.00 16.33
C ILE A 150 -12.83 43.50 16.42
N GLU A 151 -11.83 43.03 15.68
CA GLU A 151 -11.25 41.72 15.91
C GLU A 151 -10.56 41.73 17.27
N ILE A 152 -11.08 40.93 18.18
CA ILE A 152 -10.32 40.51 19.35
C ILE A 152 -9.22 39.59 18.82
N VAL A 153 -8.04 40.17 18.55
CA VAL A 153 -6.85 39.38 18.25
C VAL A 153 -6.49 38.61 19.52
N ALA A 154 -6.83 37.32 19.57
CA ALA A 154 -6.29 36.39 20.55
C ALA A 154 -4.91 35.92 20.05
N PRO A 155 -3.79 36.51 20.50
CA PRO A 155 -2.48 36.27 19.88
C PRO A 155 -1.86 34.93 20.31
N LEU A 156 -2.55 34.17 21.16
CA LEU A 156 -2.05 32.96 21.81
C LEU A 156 -2.41 31.66 21.08
N LEU A 157 -3.41 31.68 20.18
CA LEU A 157 -3.89 30.49 19.47
C LEU A 157 -3.20 30.26 18.12
N GLN A 158 -2.24 31.13 17.73
CA GLN A 158 -1.51 31.06 16.45
C GLN A 158 0.01 30.87 16.63
N LEU A 159 0.48 30.58 17.85
CA LEU A 159 1.90 30.34 18.11
C LEU A 159 2.20 28.84 17.97
N ASP A 160 3.27 28.52 17.26
CA ASP A 160 3.87 27.19 17.34
C ASP A 160 4.44 26.94 18.76
N ARG A 161 4.76 25.68 19.05
CA ARG A 161 5.22 25.26 20.38
C ARG A 161 6.44 26.07 20.84
N ASP A 162 7.37 26.35 19.93
CA ASP A 162 8.61 27.06 20.22
C ASP A 162 8.38 28.56 20.47
N GLY A 163 7.50 29.19 19.69
CA GLY A 163 7.10 30.58 19.86
C GLY A 163 6.29 30.82 21.13
N LEU A 164 5.45 29.85 21.53
CA LEU A 164 4.77 29.89 22.83
C LEU A 164 5.79 29.76 23.97
N GLN A 165 6.71 28.80 23.87
CA GLN A 165 7.73 28.55 24.89
C GLN A 165 8.64 29.77 25.10
N GLN A 166 9.11 30.39 24.01
CA GLN A 166 9.95 31.60 24.11
C GLN A 166 9.20 32.78 24.71
N ARG A 167 7.94 33.00 24.35
CA ARG A 167 7.15 34.11 24.89
C ARG A 167 6.77 33.88 26.35
N LEU A 168 6.45 32.65 26.73
CA LEU A 168 6.16 32.29 28.11
C LEU A 168 7.41 32.45 28.99
N ALA A 169 8.57 31.96 28.53
CA ALA A 169 9.84 32.14 29.21
C ALA A 169 10.19 33.63 29.38
N THR A 170 10.00 34.43 28.32
CA THR A 170 10.24 35.88 28.39
C THR A 170 9.30 36.57 29.38
N ARG A 171 8.02 36.16 29.45
CA ARG A 171 7.05 36.74 30.39
C ARG A 171 7.29 36.31 31.84
N LEU A 172 7.71 35.06 32.06
CA LEU A 172 8.10 34.55 33.37
C LEU A 172 9.35 35.27 33.90
N LEU A 173 10.35 35.48 33.06
CA LEU A 173 11.55 36.25 33.41
C LEU A 173 11.22 37.73 33.68
N GLN A 174 10.37 38.35 32.86
CA GLN A 174 9.87 39.71 33.12
C GLN A 174 9.01 39.81 34.39
N GLY A 175 8.31 38.74 34.77
CA GLY A 175 7.54 38.66 36.01
C GLY A 175 8.43 38.50 37.24
N ALA A 176 9.49 37.70 37.13
CA ALA A 176 10.49 37.52 38.18
C ALA A 176 11.30 38.80 38.43
N ASP A 177 11.70 39.52 37.37
CA ASP A 177 12.38 40.84 37.47
C ASP A 177 11.53 41.91 38.15
N ARG A 178 10.20 41.72 38.19
CA ARG A 178 9.25 42.62 38.85
C ARG A 178 8.81 42.13 40.23
N GLU A 179 9.46 41.07 40.75
CA GLU A 179 9.09 40.38 42.00
C GLU A 179 7.63 39.90 42.04
N LEU A 180 6.99 39.75 40.88
CA LEU A 180 5.61 39.26 40.78
C LEU A 180 5.55 37.71 40.81
N VAL A 181 6.67 37.05 40.50
CA VAL A 181 6.80 35.59 40.47
C VAL A 181 8.09 35.19 41.17
N ASP A 182 8.01 34.36 42.20
CA ASP A 182 9.17 33.79 42.88
C ASP A 182 9.57 32.46 42.21
N LEU A 183 10.76 32.42 41.61
CA LEU A 183 11.29 31.26 40.87
C LEU A 183 12.21 30.41 41.74
N ASN A 184 11.70 29.90 42.86
CA ASN A 184 12.38 28.87 43.62
C ASN A 184 12.14 27.49 42.97
N VAL A 185 13.06 27.07 42.11
CA VAL A 185 13.03 25.73 41.49
C VAL A 185 13.71 24.72 42.40
N THR A 186 12.90 23.89 43.05
CA THR A 186 13.37 22.71 43.81
C THR A 186 13.80 21.59 42.84
N PRO A 187 14.83 20.78 43.15
CA PRO A 187 15.24 19.66 42.29
C PRO A 187 14.10 18.67 42.03
N PRO A 188 14.13 17.93 40.90
CA PRO A 188 13.07 17.00 40.54
C PRO A 188 13.05 15.83 41.52
N GLY A 189 12.06 15.84 42.40
CA GLY A 189 11.58 14.71 43.17
C GLY A 189 10.06 14.62 42.98
N PRO A 190 9.41 13.52 43.41
CA PRO A 190 7.98 13.35 43.21
C PRO A 190 7.26 14.47 43.97
N ARG A 191 6.68 15.42 43.23
CA ARG A 191 5.65 16.28 43.81
C ARG A 191 4.42 15.39 43.95
N ALA A 192 4.13 14.99 45.19
CA ALA A 192 2.74 14.75 45.55
C ALA A 192 2.02 16.08 45.29
N SER A 193 1.33 16.17 44.15
CA SER A 193 0.27 17.16 44.03
C SER A 193 -0.68 16.83 45.15
N ALA A 194 -0.58 17.58 46.26
CA ALA A 194 -1.63 17.58 47.25
C ALA A 194 -2.89 17.88 46.44
N THR A 195 -3.81 16.92 46.41
CA THR A 195 -5.16 17.17 45.94
C THR A 195 -5.69 18.21 46.90
N GLU A 196 -5.51 19.49 46.59
CA GLU A 196 -6.31 20.53 47.18
C GLU A 196 -7.72 20.19 46.75
N THR A 197 -8.42 19.48 47.64
CA THR A 197 -9.86 19.44 47.65
C THR A 197 -10.30 20.88 47.78
N LEU A 198 -10.49 21.54 46.64
CA LEU A 198 -11.39 22.67 46.53
C LEU A 198 -12.64 22.26 47.30
N PRO A 199 -13.12 23.06 48.28
CA PRO A 199 -14.33 22.71 49.00
C PRO A 199 -15.42 22.51 47.96
N GLY A 200 -15.80 21.24 47.79
CA GLY A 200 -16.82 20.85 46.83
C GLY A 200 -18.08 21.62 47.20
N ILE A 201 -18.51 22.50 46.32
CA ILE A 201 -19.86 23.05 46.39
C ILE A 201 -20.78 21.83 46.31
N ALA A 202 -21.41 21.49 47.43
CA ALA A 202 -22.27 20.34 47.56
C ALA A 202 -23.31 20.36 46.43
N ARG A 203 -23.21 19.43 45.48
CA ARG A 203 -24.19 19.21 44.42
C ARG A 203 -25.37 18.40 44.94
N ASP A 204 -26.01 18.91 45.98
CA ASP A 204 -27.31 18.42 46.44
C ASP A 204 -28.22 19.61 46.72
N LEU A 205 -28.55 20.32 45.64
CA LEU A 205 -29.61 21.32 45.62
C LEU A 205 -30.88 20.65 45.06
N PRO A 206 -32.06 20.84 45.68
CA PRO A 206 -33.32 20.33 45.15
C PRO A 206 -33.54 20.77 43.69
N ALA A 207 -34.14 19.90 42.87
CA ALA A 207 -34.29 20.04 41.41
C ALA A 207 -35.01 21.31 40.89
N HIS A 208 -35.39 22.23 41.77
CA HIS A 208 -36.11 23.48 41.49
C HIS A 208 -35.23 24.73 41.59
N ILE A 209 -33.95 24.61 41.98
CA ILE A 209 -33.02 25.73 42.04
C ILE A 209 -31.93 25.53 40.98
N ARG A 210 -31.96 26.34 39.92
CA ARG A 210 -30.83 26.53 39.00
C ARG A 210 -30.18 27.88 39.29
N VAL A 211 -28.92 27.85 39.70
CA VAL A 211 -28.03 29.01 39.67
C VAL A 211 -27.09 28.80 38.50
N SER A 212 -27.13 29.69 37.51
CA SER A 212 -26.19 29.72 36.39
C SER A 212 -25.31 30.95 36.53
N SER A 213 -24.01 30.78 36.34
CA SER A 213 -23.08 31.89 36.17
C SER A 213 -22.88 32.20 34.68
N ILE A 214 -22.43 33.41 34.36
CA ILE A 214 -22.08 33.80 32.98
C ILE A 214 -20.99 32.88 32.38
N LEU A 215 -20.16 32.24 33.21
CA LEU A 215 -19.16 31.25 32.78
C LEU A 215 -19.81 29.92 32.34
N ASP A 216 -20.94 29.52 32.96
CA ASP A 216 -21.66 28.29 32.59
C ASP A 216 -22.44 28.41 31.27
N GLU A 217 -22.81 29.63 30.87
CA GLU A 217 -23.39 29.90 29.54
C GLU A 217 -22.32 29.99 28.45
N LEU A 218 -21.14 30.51 28.77
CA LEU A 218 -19.99 30.54 27.84
C LEU A 218 -19.45 29.12 27.53
N GLY A 219 -19.44 28.21 28.50
CA GLY A 219 -19.03 26.81 28.29
C GLY A 219 -19.98 26.00 27.39
N LYS A 220 -21.20 26.50 27.10
CA LYS A 220 -22.16 25.85 26.20
C LYS A 220 -22.07 26.34 24.76
N LEU A 221 -21.37 27.45 24.52
CA LEU A 221 -21.16 28.03 23.20
C LEU A 221 -19.80 27.58 22.65
N GLY A 222 -19.73 26.32 22.22
CA GLY A 222 -18.80 25.96 21.14
C GLY A 222 -17.44 25.36 21.52
N GLU A 223 -17.29 24.67 22.64
CA GLU A 223 -16.24 23.65 22.76
C GLU A 223 -16.86 22.27 22.51
N PRO A 224 -16.40 21.48 21.51
CA PRO A 224 -16.59 20.04 21.61
C PRO A 224 -16.01 19.63 22.97
N PRO A 225 -16.60 18.66 23.69
CA PRO A 225 -16.03 18.23 24.95
C PRO A 225 -14.56 17.91 24.69
N LEU A 226 -13.65 18.68 25.28
CA LEU A 226 -12.24 18.28 25.35
C LEU A 226 -12.29 16.89 25.93
N GLN A 227 -12.07 15.88 25.08
CA GLN A 227 -11.86 14.54 25.56
C GLN A 227 -10.78 14.68 26.63
N PRO A 228 -11.00 14.18 27.85
CA PRO A 228 -9.94 14.20 28.84
C PRO A 228 -8.73 13.60 28.14
N LEU A 229 -7.63 14.36 28.06
CA LEU A 229 -6.33 13.82 27.67
C LEU A 229 -6.16 12.60 28.56
N GLU A 230 -6.30 11.41 27.97
CA GLU A 230 -6.00 10.18 28.70
C GLU A 230 -4.61 10.40 29.26
N SER A 231 -4.52 10.38 30.58
CA SER A 231 -3.25 10.59 31.26
C SER A 231 -2.42 9.35 30.97
N LEU A 232 -1.67 9.40 29.87
CA LEU A 232 -0.81 8.31 29.46
C LEU A 232 0.13 7.98 30.64
N PRO A 233 0.36 6.69 30.94
CA PRO A 233 1.20 6.28 32.05
C PRO A 233 2.61 6.87 31.90
N ALA A 234 3.23 7.24 33.02
CA ALA A 234 4.58 7.77 33.03
C ALA A 234 5.57 6.73 32.50
N CYS A 235 6.58 7.19 31.75
CA CYS A 235 7.61 6.30 31.24
C CYS A 235 8.50 5.78 32.37
N ILE A 236 8.79 4.48 32.33
CA ILE A 236 9.69 3.80 33.26
C ILE A 236 11.10 3.83 32.67
N SER A 237 12.11 4.06 33.51
CA SER A 237 13.50 4.13 33.07
C SER A 237 14.15 2.74 32.95
N ASP A 238 15.12 2.58 32.04
CA ASP A 238 15.90 1.32 31.91
C ASP A 238 16.55 0.88 33.23
N ALA A 239 16.94 1.84 34.09
CA ALA A 239 17.57 1.56 35.39
C ALA A 239 16.59 0.92 36.39
N GLU A 240 15.29 1.24 36.29
CA GLU A 240 14.25 0.65 37.13
C GLU A 240 13.90 -0.78 36.67
N LEU A 241 14.17 -1.12 35.40
CA LEU A 241 13.90 -2.46 34.85
C LEU A 241 15.12 -3.38 34.96
N GLY A 242 16.32 -2.84 34.75
CA GLY A 242 17.62 -3.44 35.01
C GLY A 242 17.78 -4.87 34.48
N PHE A 243 17.30 -5.19 33.28
CA PHE A 243 17.29 -6.57 32.75
C PHE A 243 18.69 -7.22 32.66
N ASP A 244 19.71 -6.40 32.45
CA ASP A 244 21.13 -6.73 32.48
C ASP A 244 21.64 -7.14 33.87
N THR A 245 20.95 -6.72 34.93
CA THR A 245 21.30 -7.02 36.33
C THR A 245 20.60 -8.27 36.89
N TRP A 246 19.80 -8.97 36.08
CA TRP A 246 19.00 -10.12 36.54
C TRP A 246 19.81 -11.42 36.69
N SER A 247 21.03 -11.48 36.17
CA SER A 247 21.99 -12.58 36.37
C SER A 247 23.37 -12.01 36.65
N ASP A 248 24.16 -12.73 37.44
CA ASP A 248 25.56 -12.39 37.72
C ASP A 248 26.57 -13.03 36.73
N GLY A 249 26.05 -13.73 35.70
CA GLY A 249 26.84 -14.37 34.65
C GLY A 249 27.43 -15.73 35.03
N ARG A 250 27.17 -16.24 36.24
CA ARG A 250 27.53 -17.61 36.62
C ARG A 250 26.62 -18.62 35.91
N PRO A 251 26.99 -19.92 35.87
CA PRO A 251 26.11 -20.93 35.29
C PRO A 251 24.77 -21.00 36.04
N PHE A 252 23.67 -21.09 35.29
CA PHE A 252 22.29 -21.13 35.80
C PHE A 252 22.10 -22.02 37.04
N ALA A 253 22.69 -23.22 37.03
CA ALA A 253 22.55 -24.18 38.12
C ALA A 253 23.07 -23.65 39.48
N HIS A 254 24.11 -22.81 39.48
CA HIS A 254 24.67 -22.25 40.70
C HIS A 254 23.81 -21.10 41.25
N GLU A 255 23.42 -20.15 40.40
CA GLU A 255 22.59 -19.01 40.80
C GLU A 255 21.22 -19.46 41.32
N VAL A 256 20.57 -20.40 40.61
CA VAL A 256 19.27 -20.93 41.03
C VAL A 256 19.36 -21.71 42.33
N ALA A 257 20.42 -22.50 42.54
CA ALA A 257 20.59 -23.26 43.77
C ALA A 257 20.75 -22.34 44.99
N GLU A 258 21.53 -21.27 44.85
CA GLU A 258 21.73 -20.27 45.90
C GLU A 258 20.42 -19.56 46.27
N LEU A 259 19.66 -19.10 45.28
CA LEU A 259 18.38 -18.41 45.50
C LEU A 259 17.30 -19.35 46.04
N ARG A 260 17.24 -20.61 45.59
CA ARG A 260 16.29 -21.60 46.12
C ARG A 260 16.59 -21.97 47.57
N ALA A 261 17.86 -22.04 47.97
CA ALA A 261 18.24 -22.32 49.34
C ALA A 261 17.83 -21.21 50.32
N GLY A 262 17.80 -19.96 49.85
CA GLY A 262 17.38 -18.78 50.63
C GLY A 262 15.90 -18.42 50.51
N LEU A 263 15.10 -19.15 49.72
CA LEU A 263 13.71 -18.75 49.40
C LEU A 263 12.78 -18.76 50.62
N PHE A 264 13.02 -19.69 51.55
CA PHE A 264 12.23 -19.82 52.78
C PHE A 264 13.04 -19.37 53.99
N LEU A 265 12.46 -18.47 54.76
CA LEU A 265 12.92 -18.06 56.08
C LEU A 265 12.51 -19.09 57.14
N GLU A 266 12.80 -18.80 58.39
CA GLU A 266 12.29 -19.58 59.53
C GLU A 266 10.74 -19.62 59.49
N PHE A 267 10.17 -20.78 59.82
CA PHE A 267 8.72 -21.04 59.86
C PHE A 267 7.99 -21.01 58.50
N ASP A 268 8.62 -21.50 57.43
CA ASP A 268 8.04 -21.63 56.07
C ASP A 268 7.52 -20.31 55.47
N ARG A 269 8.07 -19.17 55.93
CA ARG A 269 7.74 -17.85 55.35
C ARG A 269 8.62 -17.58 54.14
N VAL A 270 8.01 -17.09 53.06
CA VAL A 270 8.74 -16.75 51.82
C VAL A 270 9.48 -15.41 52.02
N ASP A 271 10.77 -15.38 51.67
CA ASP A 271 11.50 -14.12 51.55
C ASP A 271 11.14 -13.46 50.20
N GLY A 272 10.33 -12.40 50.24
CA GLY A 272 9.89 -11.69 49.03
C GLY A 272 11.04 -11.10 48.20
N SER A 273 12.15 -10.73 48.82
CA SER A 273 13.31 -10.17 48.10
C SER A 273 14.06 -11.24 47.31
N ILE A 274 14.20 -12.44 47.88
CA ILE A 274 14.84 -13.59 47.23
C ILE A 274 13.90 -14.20 46.19
N ALA A 275 12.59 -14.25 46.46
CA ALA A 275 11.58 -14.67 45.50
C ALA A 275 11.58 -13.78 44.24
N LEU A 276 11.65 -12.45 44.38
CA LEU A 276 11.78 -11.54 43.25
C LEU A 276 13.06 -11.77 42.45
N LYS A 277 14.20 -11.94 43.12
CA LYS A 277 15.47 -12.25 42.43
C LYS A 277 15.41 -13.59 41.69
N LEU A 278 14.80 -14.61 42.29
CA LEU A 278 14.63 -15.91 41.67
C LEU A 278 13.71 -15.84 40.44
N ALA A 279 12.61 -15.09 40.53
CA ALA A 279 11.72 -14.88 39.38
C ALA A 279 12.42 -14.13 38.25
N LYS A 280 13.18 -13.07 38.55
CA LYS A 280 14.01 -12.34 37.57
C LYS A 280 15.03 -13.26 36.90
N LEU A 281 15.73 -14.09 37.67
CA LEU A 281 16.71 -15.03 37.13
C LEU A 281 16.04 -16.06 36.20
N LEU A 282 14.91 -16.63 36.61
CA LEU A 282 14.16 -17.60 35.79
C LEU A 282 13.69 -16.97 34.47
N ALA A 283 13.10 -15.77 34.54
CA ALA A 283 12.70 -15.02 33.34
C ALA A 283 13.91 -14.67 32.46
N HIS A 284 15.05 -14.26 33.03
CA HIS A 284 16.28 -13.98 32.28
C HIS A 284 16.73 -15.19 31.47
N TRP A 285 16.59 -16.41 31.99
CA TRP A 285 16.98 -17.65 31.29
C TRP A 285 15.91 -18.24 30.36
N GLY A 286 14.73 -17.62 30.28
CA GLY A 286 13.64 -18.06 29.40
C GLY A 286 12.61 -18.97 30.05
N PHE A 287 12.57 -19.06 31.39
CA PHE A 287 11.61 -19.85 32.15
C PHE A 287 10.48 -18.96 32.69
N GLY A 288 9.59 -18.51 31.80
CA GLY A 288 8.55 -17.55 32.15
C GLY A 288 7.51 -18.12 33.11
N SER A 289 6.99 -19.30 32.82
CA SER A 289 5.95 -19.98 33.61
C SER A 289 6.44 -20.30 35.02
N GLU A 290 7.70 -20.69 35.18
CA GLU A 290 8.33 -20.93 36.47
C GLU A 290 8.53 -19.63 37.25
N ALA A 291 8.92 -18.54 36.57
CA ALA A 291 9.01 -17.23 37.19
C ALA A 291 7.65 -16.79 37.74
N ILE A 292 6.57 -16.97 36.96
CA ILE A 292 5.20 -16.67 37.39
C ILE A 292 4.81 -17.49 38.62
N GLN A 293 5.15 -18.79 38.66
CA GLN A 293 4.89 -19.64 39.83
C GLN A 293 5.62 -19.15 41.09
N VAL A 294 6.87 -18.71 40.97
CA VAL A 294 7.62 -18.13 42.10
C VAL A 294 6.97 -16.84 42.58
N LEU A 295 6.51 -15.97 41.65
CA LEU A 295 5.80 -14.74 42.01
C LEU A 295 4.46 -15.00 42.70
N GLN A 296 3.82 -16.15 42.50
CA GLN A 296 2.57 -16.51 43.18
C GLN A 296 2.77 -16.92 44.64
N LEU A 297 4.01 -17.19 45.06
CA LEU A 297 4.35 -17.50 46.46
C LEU A 297 4.37 -16.25 47.35
N MET A 298 4.36 -15.05 46.75
CA MET A 298 4.38 -13.78 47.46
C MET A 298 2.96 -13.28 47.74
N GLU A 299 2.71 -12.80 48.96
CA GLU A 299 1.38 -12.31 49.39
C GLU A 299 1.10 -10.87 48.94
N ASP A 300 2.14 -10.03 48.83
CA ASP A 300 2.02 -8.61 48.47
C ASP A 300 2.31 -8.36 46.98
N ALA A 301 1.34 -7.79 46.25
CA ALA A 301 1.53 -7.36 44.86
C ALA A 301 2.29 -6.03 44.80
N SER A 302 3.56 -6.08 44.39
CA SER A 302 4.34 -4.87 44.08
C SER A 302 4.22 -4.51 42.59
N PRO A 303 4.34 -3.22 42.21
CA PRO A 303 4.40 -2.84 40.79
C PRO A 303 5.52 -3.55 40.02
N GLU A 304 6.65 -3.81 40.69
CA GLU A 304 7.78 -4.54 40.12
C GLU A 304 7.44 -6.03 39.84
N GLN A 305 6.65 -6.68 40.70
CA GLN A 305 6.17 -8.04 40.47
C GLN A 305 5.24 -8.13 39.27
N GLU A 306 4.35 -7.16 39.08
CA GLU A 306 3.42 -7.12 37.94
C GLU A 306 4.18 -6.96 36.61
N TRP A 307 5.23 -6.12 36.60
CA TRP A 307 6.13 -6.01 35.45
C TRP A 307 6.86 -7.32 35.13
N ILE A 308 7.49 -7.96 36.13
CA ILE A 308 8.21 -9.24 35.91
C ILE A 308 7.25 -10.31 35.43
N ARG A 309 6.01 -10.33 35.95
CA ARG A 309 4.96 -11.24 35.48
C ARG A 309 4.63 -11.00 34.02
N ALA A 310 4.45 -9.73 33.60
CA ALA A 310 4.17 -9.41 32.20
C ALA A 310 5.32 -9.84 31.27
N VAL A 311 6.57 -9.58 31.64
CA VAL A 311 7.76 -10.04 30.90
C VAL A 311 7.80 -11.56 30.81
N ALA A 312 7.55 -12.27 31.92
CA ALA A 312 7.54 -13.72 31.96
C ALA A 312 6.41 -14.33 31.09
N GLN A 313 5.24 -13.70 31.06
CA GLN A 313 4.14 -14.07 30.16
C GLN A 313 4.54 -13.89 28.69
N ILE A 314 5.18 -12.76 28.38
CA ILE A 314 5.66 -12.49 27.01
C ILE A 314 6.67 -13.54 26.58
N ILE A 315 7.64 -13.91 27.42
CA ILE A 315 8.70 -14.89 27.08
C ILE A 315 8.10 -16.24 26.65
N ASP A 316 7.11 -16.74 27.39
CA ASP A 316 6.47 -18.05 27.14
C ASP A 316 5.26 -17.96 26.18
N ASP A 317 5.08 -16.84 25.48
CA ASP A 317 3.97 -16.60 24.54
C ASP A 317 2.57 -16.75 25.18
N GLN A 318 2.46 -16.39 26.46
CA GLN A 318 1.19 -16.35 27.18
C GLN A 318 0.53 -14.96 27.04
N PRO A 319 -0.80 -14.90 26.95
CA PRO A 319 -1.51 -13.63 26.92
C PRO A 319 -1.25 -12.86 28.22
N VAL A 320 -0.86 -11.59 28.09
CA VAL A 320 -0.61 -10.71 29.25
C VAL A 320 -1.92 -10.49 30.00
N SER A 321 -1.92 -10.75 31.31
CA SER A 321 -3.11 -10.62 32.15
C SER A 321 -3.46 -9.15 32.42
N GLU A 322 -4.75 -8.83 32.47
CA GLU A 322 -5.23 -7.48 32.86
C GLU A 322 -5.20 -7.33 34.40
N PRO A 323 -4.80 -6.15 34.94
CA PRO A 323 -4.46 -4.92 34.23
C PRO A 323 -3.05 -4.93 33.61
N ASN A 324 -2.97 -4.66 32.30
CA ASN A 324 -1.69 -4.59 31.59
C ASN A 324 -1.02 -3.22 31.81
N GLN A 325 -0.01 -3.16 32.68
CA GLN A 325 0.78 -1.95 32.94
C GLN A 325 1.60 -1.48 31.73
N LEU A 326 1.80 -2.34 30.72
CA LEU A 326 2.60 -2.02 29.54
C LEU A 326 1.87 -1.25 28.46
N ARG A 327 0.54 -1.17 28.56
CA ARG A 327 -0.28 -0.47 27.56
C ARG A 327 0.11 1.01 27.50
N GLY A 328 0.42 1.49 26.28
CA GLY A 328 0.76 2.90 26.03
C GLY A 328 2.19 3.29 26.41
N LEU A 329 3.07 2.32 26.70
CA LEU A 329 4.50 2.55 26.96
C LEU A 329 5.39 2.37 25.72
N GLN A 330 4.81 2.11 24.53
CA GLN A 330 5.57 1.97 23.27
C GLN A 330 6.31 3.26 22.86
N ARG A 331 5.79 4.42 23.31
CA ARG A 331 6.39 5.76 23.14
C ARG A 331 7.61 6.06 24.00
N CYS A 332 7.83 5.24 25.03
CA CYS A 332 8.85 5.50 26.03
C CYS A 332 10.25 5.13 25.53
N ASP A 333 11.26 5.81 26.04
CA ASP A 333 12.64 5.42 25.79
C ASP A 333 12.97 4.10 26.51
N GLY A 334 13.77 3.24 25.89
CA GLY A 334 14.39 2.08 26.54
C GLY A 334 13.73 0.73 26.24
N ALA A 335 14.03 -0.27 27.08
CA ALA A 335 13.57 -1.63 26.91
C ALA A 335 12.04 -1.78 27.11
N VAL A 336 11.41 -0.86 27.86
CA VAL A 336 9.95 -0.86 28.07
C VAL A 336 9.21 -0.85 26.74
N ALA A 337 9.64 -0.05 25.78
CA ALA A 337 8.95 0.08 24.49
C ALA A 337 8.88 -1.26 23.76
N MET A 338 9.97 -2.05 23.80
CA MET A 338 10.02 -3.37 23.18
C MET A 338 9.07 -4.35 23.87
N TRP A 339 9.08 -4.41 25.20
CA TRP A 339 8.18 -5.29 25.95
C TRP A 339 6.71 -4.87 25.79
N ALA A 340 6.42 -3.58 25.72
CA ALA A 340 5.09 -3.06 25.44
C ALA A 340 4.60 -3.43 24.03
N ALA A 341 5.46 -3.31 23.01
CA ALA A 341 5.13 -3.75 21.66
C ALA A 341 4.84 -5.26 21.59
N MET A 342 5.61 -6.08 22.33
CA MET A 342 5.39 -7.52 22.41
C MET A 342 4.12 -7.88 23.21
N ALA A 343 3.78 -7.11 24.23
CA ALA A 343 2.54 -7.30 25.00
C ALA A 343 1.29 -6.98 24.16
N ASP A 344 1.32 -5.90 23.37
CA ASP A 344 0.20 -5.49 22.53
C ASP A 344 0.12 -6.31 21.23
N GLY A 345 1.23 -6.90 20.78
CA GLY A 345 1.32 -7.68 19.53
C GLY A 345 1.25 -6.84 18.24
N GLN A 346 1.26 -5.51 18.36
CA GLN A 346 1.21 -4.55 17.26
C GLN A 346 1.93 -3.25 17.66
N LEU A 347 2.46 -2.51 16.66
CA LEU A 347 3.01 -1.18 16.90
C LEU A 347 1.90 -0.13 16.92
N GLN A 348 1.98 0.78 17.89
CA GLN A 348 1.19 2.01 17.95
C GLN A 348 1.85 3.12 17.12
N ASP A 349 1.08 4.13 16.71
CA ASP A 349 1.58 5.24 15.87
C ASP A 349 2.71 6.05 16.54
N ASP A 350 2.76 6.05 17.88
CA ASP A 350 3.77 6.76 18.69
C ASP A 350 4.97 5.89 19.09
N ALA A 351 5.09 4.68 18.53
CA ALA A 351 6.13 3.72 18.86
C ALA A 351 7.54 4.19 18.44
N GLN A 352 8.53 4.02 19.33
CA GLN A 352 9.94 4.31 19.03
C GLN A 352 10.70 3.07 18.54
N GLN A 353 10.61 2.77 17.24
CA GLN A 353 11.18 1.57 16.63
C GLN A 353 12.69 1.41 16.87
N GLU A 354 13.50 2.45 16.66
CA GLU A 354 14.96 2.35 16.80
C GLU A 354 15.37 1.98 18.22
N ARG A 355 14.59 2.41 19.23
CA ARG A 355 14.84 2.06 20.63
C ARG A 355 14.50 0.62 20.92
N MET A 356 13.45 0.08 20.31
CA MET A 356 13.11 -1.34 20.41
C MET A 356 14.23 -2.22 19.83
N GLU A 357 14.78 -1.84 18.67
CA GLU A 357 15.90 -2.56 18.07
C GLU A 357 17.16 -2.52 18.96
N GLN A 358 17.48 -1.36 19.55
CA GLN A 358 18.60 -1.23 20.48
C GLN A 358 18.41 -2.06 21.75
N ALA A 359 17.20 -2.06 22.32
CA ALA A 359 16.87 -2.86 23.48
C ALA A 359 16.98 -4.36 23.18
N PHE A 360 16.49 -4.79 22.02
CA PHE A 360 16.59 -6.18 21.57
C PHE A 360 18.04 -6.64 21.48
N LEU A 361 18.95 -5.81 20.95
CA LEU A 361 20.37 -6.15 20.83
C LEU A 361 21.09 -6.30 22.18
N ARG A 362 20.57 -5.71 23.26
CA ARG A 362 21.11 -5.86 24.62
C ARG A 362 20.69 -7.17 25.30
N LEU A 363 19.70 -7.87 24.75
CA LEU A 363 19.24 -9.13 25.33
C LEU A 363 20.29 -10.25 25.19
N PRO A 364 20.32 -11.18 26.16
CA PRO A 364 21.10 -12.41 26.05
C PRO A 364 20.82 -13.17 24.75
N GLU A 365 21.80 -13.92 24.28
CA GLU A 365 21.70 -14.67 23.02
C GLU A 365 20.51 -15.61 22.96
N HIS A 366 20.20 -16.32 24.05
CA HIS A 366 19.07 -17.25 24.08
C HIS A 366 17.71 -16.56 23.96
N LEU A 367 17.53 -15.41 24.61
CA LEU A 367 16.28 -14.64 24.48
C LEU A 367 16.16 -13.98 23.11
N ARG A 368 17.26 -13.51 22.52
CA ARG A 368 17.22 -13.00 21.14
C ARG A 368 16.77 -14.08 20.15
N ARG A 369 17.13 -15.35 20.37
CA ARG A 369 16.65 -16.46 19.54
C ARG A 369 15.14 -16.66 19.65
N ILE A 370 14.60 -16.65 20.88
CA ILE A 370 13.18 -16.90 21.14
C ILE A 370 12.31 -15.71 20.71
N LEU A 371 12.72 -14.49 21.04
CA LEU A 371 11.93 -13.28 20.84
C LEU A 371 12.12 -12.66 19.44
N GLY A 372 13.22 -12.95 18.76
CA GLY A 372 13.56 -12.35 17.46
C GLY A 372 12.50 -12.57 16.37
N PRO A 373 12.07 -13.82 16.10
CA PRO A 373 11.00 -14.10 15.15
C PRO A 373 9.69 -13.37 15.45
N ARG A 374 9.31 -13.30 16.73
CA ARG A 374 8.07 -12.66 17.20
C ARG A 374 8.12 -11.14 17.03
N LEU A 375 9.24 -10.51 17.42
CA LEU A 375 9.45 -9.08 17.21
C LEU A 375 9.48 -8.72 15.72
N ALA A 376 10.09 -9.57 14.88
CA ALA A 376 10.08 -9.40 13.43
C ALA A 376 8.67 -9.47 12.84
N ASP A 377 7.82 -10.39 13.31
CA ASP A 377 6.41 -10.50 12.87
C ASP A 377 5.60 -9.25 13.22
N ILE A 378 5.81 -8.66 14.41
CA ILE A 378 5.20 -7.39 14.82
C ILE A 378 5.63 -6.24 13.88
N PHE A 379 6.91 -6.18 13.53
CA PHE A 379 7.43 -5.20 12.57
C PHE A 379 6.88 -5.42 11.15
N VAL A 380 6.70 -6.67 10.70
CA VAL A 380 6.07 -6.96 9.40
C VAL A 380 4.62 -6.50 9.37
N LYS A 381 3.83 -6.82 10.40
CA LYS A 381 2.41 -6.43 10.50
C LYS A 381 2.19 -4.92 10.47
N SER A 382 3.18 -4.15 10.91
CA SER A 382 3.16 -2.68 10.94
C SER A 382 3.88 -2.04 9.73
N GLY A 383 4.35 -2.83 8.77
CA GLY A 383 5.03 -2.34 7.55
C GLY A 383 6.50 -1.95 7.74
N GLN A 384 7.11 -2.21 8.91
CA GLN A 384 8.50 -1.89 9.23
C GLN A 384 9.48 -3.02 8.82
N LEU A 385 9.56 -3.27 7.52
CA LEU A 385 10.28 -4.43 6.95
C LEU A 385 11.80 -4.40 7.21
N GLU A 386 12.43 -3.23 7.10
CA GLU A 386 13.87 -3.07 7.36
C GLU A 386 14.24 -3.37 8.81
N ALA A 387 13.36 -3.03 9.76
CA ALA A 387 13.51 -3.33 11.17
C ALA A 387 13.50 -4.84 11.42
N ALA A 388 12.48 -5.52 10.86
CA ALA A 388 12.33 -6.97 10.93
C ALA A 388 13.57 -7.69 10.39
N ARG A 389 14.10 -7.24 9.25
CA ARG A 389 15.30 -7.82 8.66
C ARG A 389 16.55 -7.60 9.52
N ARG A 390 16.71 -6.45 10.16
CA ARG A 390 17.83 -6.19 11.09
C ARG A 390 17.76 -7.10 12.31
N VAL A 391 16.57 -7.27 12.89
CA VAL A 391 16.33 -8.20 14.01
C VAL A 391 16.71 -9.62 13.60
N LEU A 392 16.15 -10.16 12.51
CA LEU A 392 16.42 -11.54 12.08
C LEU A 392 17.89 -11.77 11.70
N ARG A 393 18.56 -10.81 11.04
CA ARG A 393 20.00 -10.92 10.75
C ARG A 393 20.85 -10.96 12.01
N SER A 394 20.43 -10.29 13.09
CA SER A 394 21.16 -10.35 14.35
C SER A 394 21.02 -11.70 15.04
N VAL A 395 19.88 -12.38 14.86
CA VAL A 395 19.64 -13.75 15.35
C VAL A 395 20.44 -14.76 14.52
N ASP A 396 20.40 -14.64 13.20
CA ASP A 396 21.11 -15.54 12.28
C ASP A 396 22.63 -15.55 12.52
N ARG A 397 23.22 -14.38 12.81
CA ARG A 397 24.65 -14.26 13.16
C ARG A 397 25.07 -15.03 14.43
N ILE A 398 24.13 -15.30 15.33
CA ILE A 398 24.37 -16.05 16.57
C ILE A 398 24.27 -17.56 16.29
N GLN A 399 23.56 -17.95 15.23
CA GLN A 399 23.21 -19.34 14.98
C GLN A 399 24.29 -20.06 14.15
N THR A 400 24.72 -21.23 14.63
CA THR A 400 25.56 -22.17 13.87
C THR A 400 24.74 -23.29 13.20
N LEU A 401 23.46 -23.40 13.56
CA LEU A 401 22.47 -24.36 13.04
C LEU A 401 21.22 -23.58 12.64
N GLN A 402 20.70 -23.81 11.43
CA GLN A 402 19.45 -23.21 10.99
C GLN A 402 18.26 -23.78 11.78
N HIS A 403 17.48 -22.89 12.38
CA HIS A 403 16.26 -23.22 13.13
C HIS A 403 15.02 -22.90 12.28
N PRO A 404 14.07 -23.85 12.12
CA PRO A 404 12.86 -23.65 11.30
C PRO A 404 12.06 -22.38 11.62
N GLU A 405 11.95 -22.01 12.90
CA GLU A 405 11.22 -20.82 13.36
C GLU A 405 11.80 -19.53 12.77
N VAL A 406 13.13 -19.42 12.73
CA VAL A 406 13.82 -18.25 12.18
C VAL A 406 13.68 -18.22 10.66
N THR A 407 13.87 -19.36 9.98
CA THR A 407 13.69 -19.47 8.53
C THR A 407 12.27 -19.11 8.12
N LEU A 408 11.25 -19.55 8.87
CA LEU A 408 9.86 -19.22 8.64
C LEU A 408 9.58 -17.71 8.81
N ALA A 409 10.18 -17.06 9.81
CA ALA A 409 10.09 -15.62 9.99
C ALA A 409 10.85 -14.82 8.91
N GLN A 410 11.97 -15.35 8.40
CA GLN A 410 12.64 -14.76 7.24
C GLN A 410 11.76 -14.85 5.99
N ALA A 411 11.06 -15.98 5.81
CA ALA A 411 10.14 -16.17 4.69
C ALA A 411 8.95 -15.19 4.71
N THR A 412 8.45 -14.83 5.90
CA THR A 412 7.38 -13.81 6.02
C THR A 412 7.86 -12.41 5.72
N VAL A 413 9.06 -12.06 6.19
CA VAL A 413 9.68 -10.78 5.85
C VAL A 413 9.87 -10.67 4.34
N ALA A 414 10.42 -11.70 3.69
CA ALA A 414 10.58 -11.74 2.24
C ALA A 414 9.24 -11.60 1.49
N ALA A 415 8.19 -12.30 1.94
CA ALA A 415 6.86 -12.19 1.35
C ALA A 415 6.29 -10.77 1.46
N ALA A 416 6.46 -10.12 2.61
CA ALA A 416 5.97 -8.77 2.85
C ALA A 416 6.76 -7.69 2.07
N GLU A 417 8.01 -7.98 1.72
CA GLU A 417 8.84 -7.14 0.85
C GLU A 417 8.50 -7.27 -0.63
N GLY A 418 7.67 -8.24 -1.01
CA GLY A 418 7.38 -8.58 -2.40
C GLY A 418 8.49 -9.40 -3.07
N ASP A 419 9.47 -9.90 -2.31
CA ASP A 419 10.48 -10.84 -2.81
C ASP A 419 9.90 -12.27 -2.80
N ALA A 420 9.15 -12.56 -3.87
CA ALA A 420 8.48 -13.84 -4.02
C ALA A 420 9.49 -15.00 -4.07
N ASP A 421 10.57 -14.87 -4.83
CA ASP A 421 11.48 -16.00 -5.07
C ASP A 421 12.16 -16.46 -3.79
N THR A 422 12.67 -15.53 -2.97
CA THR A 422 13.32 -15.90 -1.70
C THR A 422 12.32 -16.46 -0.69
N SER A 423 11.11 -15.91 -0.63
CA SER A 423 10.04 -16.43 0.23
C SER A 423 9.70 -17.89 -0.12
N ASP A 424 9.59 -18.23 -1.42
CA ASP A 424 9.32 -19.61 -1.84
C ASP A 424 10.45 -20.57 -1.45
N ILE A 425 11.69 -20.15 -1.62
CA ILE A 425 12.85 -20.97 -1.25
C ILE A 425 12.85 -21.24 0.25
N LEU A 426 12.68 -20.20 1.06
CA LEU A 426 12.68 -20.30 2.53
C LEU A 426 11.49 -21.12 3.05
N LEU A 427 10.30 -20.97 2.46
CA LEU A 427 9.14 -21.80 2.83
C LEU A 427 9.39 -23.28 2.53
N ASN A 428 9.92 -23.61 1.35
CA ASN A 428 10.23 -25.01 1.02
C ASN A 428 11.35 -25.58 1.89
N ASP A 429 12.35 -24.78 2.27
CA ASP A 429 13.40 -25.19 3.22
C ASP A 429 12.81 -25.58 4.59
N VAL A 430 11.88 -24.79 5.11
CA VAL A 430 11.16 -25.14 6.35
C VAL A 430 10.35 -26.42 6.21
N ILE A 431 9.69 -26.62 5.06
CA ILE A 431 8.84 -27.80 4.79
C ILE A 431 9.66 -29.08 4.67
N ASP A 432 10.82 -29.03 4.00
CA ASP A 432 11.68 -30.20 3.79
C ASP A 432 12.57 -30.50 5.00
N ASN A 433 12.66 -29.59 5.99
CA ASN A 433 13.48 -29.78 7.18
C ASN A 433 12.82 -30.76 8.18
N PRO A 434 13.48 -31.89 8.52
CA PRO A 434 12.92 -32.90 9.44
C PRO A 434 12.72 -32.44 10.88
N ARG A 435 13.25 -31.28 11.26
CA ARG A 435 13.13 -30.70 12.61
C ARG A 435 11.98 -29.70 12.74
N SER A 436 11.24 -29.47 11.66
CA SER A 436 10.09 -28.58 11.65
C SER A 436 8.88 -29.34 12.16
N ASP A 437 8.46 -29.03 13.39
CA ASP A 437 7.28 -29.64 13.98
C ASP A 437 6.04 -28.80 13.62
N LEU A 438 5.85 -27.67 14.29
CA LEU A 438 4.71 -26.77 14.07
C LEU A 438 4.95 -25.78 12.91
N GLU A 439 6.21 -25.57 12.54
CA GLU A 439 6.62 -24.60 11.53
C GLU A 439 6.32 -25.11 10.12
N ALA A 440 6.45 -26.41 9.85
CA ALA A 440 6.19 -27.00 8.53
C ALA A 440 4.71 -26.86 8.10
N PRO A 441 3.71 -27.19 8.94
CA PRO A 441 2.29 -26.92 8.65
C PRO A 441 2.02 -25.43 8.36
N LEU A 442 2.58 -24.52 9.16
CA LEU A 442 2.43 -23.08 8.96
C LEU A 442 3.08 -22.60 7.67
N ALA A 443 4.27 -23.10 7.35
CA ALA A 443 4.96 -22.81 6.09
C ALA A 443 4.14 -23.28 4.88
N LEU A 444 3.55 -24.48 4.94
CA LEU A 444 2.67 -24.99 3.89
C LEU A 444 1.43 -24.14 3.71
N ALA A 445 0.76 -23.75 4.80
CA ALA A 445 -0.42 -22.89 4.70
C ALA A 445 -0.07 -21.55 4.04
N ARG A 446 1.06 -20.93 4.41
CA ARG A 446 1.55 -19.70 3.79
C ARG A 446 1.91 -19.88 2.32
N LEU A 447 2.52 -21.02 1.97
CA LEU A 447 2.84 -21.33 0.57
C LEU A 447 1.57 -21.46 -0.27
N VAL A 448 0.51 -22.10 0.25
CA VAL A 448 -0.79 -22.23 -0.45
C VAL A 448 -1.43 -20.86 -0.65
N GLU A 449 -1.47 -20.01 0.38
CA GLU A 449 -2.00 -18.64 0.28
C GLU A 449 -1.24 -17.82 -0.76
N LYS A 450 0.09 -17.96 -0.79
CA LYS A 450 0.92 -17.31 -1.80
C LYS A 450 0.62 -17.82 -3.20
N LYS A 451 0.55 -19.15 -3.41
CA LYS A 451 0.23 -19.74 -4.71
C LYS A 451 -1.16 -19.34 -5.19
N TRP A 452 -2.11 -19.14 -4.28
CA TRP A 452 -3.40 -18.55 -4.60
C TRP A 452 -3.27 -17.12 -5.13
N ALA A 453 -2.55 -16.24 -4.41
CA ALA A 453 -2.35 -14.85 -4.82
C ALA A 453 -1.64 -14.70 -6.18
N GLU A 454 -0.69 -15.58 -6.47
CA GLU A 454 0.09 -15.60 -7.72
C GLU A 454 -0.61 -16.34 -8.86
N SER A 455 -1.83 -16.87 -8.65
CA SER A 455 -2.48 -17.77 -9.59
C SER A 455 -1.63 -19.00 -9.96
N GLY A 456 -0.74 -19.43 -9.06
CA GLY A 456 0.10 -20.61 -9.21
C GLY A 456 -0.64 -21.94 -9.06
N ALA A 457 0.14 -23.02 -9.13
CA ALA A 457 -0.31 -24.39 -8.85
C ALA A 457 0.46 -24.97 -7.66
N VAL A 458 -0.16 -25.91 -6.95
CA VAL A 458 0.44 -26.63 -5.83
C VAL A 458 0.83 -28.04 -6.30
N SER A 459 1.99 -28.53 -5.88
CA SER A 459 2.43 -29.88 -6.26
C SER A 459 1.62 -30.97 -5.56
N ARG A 460 1.50 -32.14 -6.18
CA ARG A 460 0.79 -33.29 -5.58
C ARG A 460 1.37 -33.68 -4.21
N ARG A 461 2.71 -33.66 -4.08
CA ARG A 461 3.39 -33.95 -2.81
C ARG A 461 2.98 -32.98 -1.70
N GLN A 462 2.83 -31.69 -1.99
CA GLN A 462 2.39 -30.69 -1.01
C GLN A 462 0.93 -30.90 -0.62
N ILE A 463 0.05 -31.23 -1.57
CA ILE A 463 -1.36 -31.57 -1.27
C ILE A 463 -1.43 -32.76 -0.32
N ASP A 464 -0.71 -33.84 -0.62
CA ASP A 464 -0.70 -35.05 0.22
C ASP A 464 -0.12 -34.73 1.63
N LEU A 465 0.91 -33.90 1.72
CA LEU A 465 1.51 -33.48 3.00
C LEU A 465 0.54 -32.64 3.84
N ILE A 466 -0.13 -31.66 3.24
CA ILE A 466 -1.15 -30.84 3.92
C ILE A 466 -2.32 -31.72 4.39
N SER A 467 -2.72 -32.71 3.58
CA SER A 467 -3.77 -33.66 3.97
C SER A 467 -3.40 -34.44 5.24
N GLY A 468 -2.13 -34.83 5.38
CA GLY A 468 -1.61 -35.48 6.59
C GLY A 468 -1.68 -34.57 7.81
N TYR A 469 -1.17 -33.33 7.69
CA TYR A 469 -1.21 -32.36 8.78
C TYR A 469 -2.63 -31.96 9.18
N ALA A 470 -3.57 -31.86 8.23
CA ALA A 470 -4.97 -31.58 8.54
C ALA A 470 -5.62 -32.66 9.42
N ILE A 471 -5.21 -33.93 9.27
CA ILE A 471 -5.68 -35.04 10.09
C ILE A 471 -4.97 -35.07 11.44
N GLU A 472 -3.65 -34.91 11.44
CA GLU A 472 -2.81 -34.93 12.64
C GLU A 472 -3.19 -33.80 13.61
N LEU A 473 -3.29 -32.58 13.10
CA LEU A 473 -3.53 -31.37 13.88
C LEU A 473 -5.00 -31.04 14.09
N ARG A 474 -5.93 -31.96 13.76
CA ARG A 474 -7.39 -31.73 13.80
C ARG A 474 -7.93 -31.24 15.15
N ASN A 475 -7.29 -31.64 16.25
CA ASN A 475 -7.68 -31.30 17.63
C ASN A 475 -6.80 -30.19 18.23
N SER A 476 -6.02 -29.50 17.40
CA SER A 476 -5.20 -28.36 17.80
C SER A 476 -5.79 -27.04 17.27
N GLU A 477 -5.24 -25.92 17.72
CA GLU A 477 -5.60 -24.59 17.20
C GLU A 477 -5.29 -24.43 15.70
N LEU A 478 -4.32 -25.19 15.17
CA LEU A 478 -3.95 -25.18 13.75
C LEU A 478 -4.87 -26.05 12.89
N GLY A 479 -5.69 -26.92 13.48
CA GLY A 479 -6.57 -27.85 12.73
C GLY A 479 -7.47 -27.15 11.71
N PRO A 480 -8.23 -26.11 12.09
CA PRO A 480 -9.07 -25.35 11.15
C PRO A 480 -8.28 -24.61 10.07
N VAL A 481 -7.05 -24.18 10.37
CA VAL A 481 -6.17 -23.54 9.37
C VAL A 481 -5.75 -24.59 8.34
N MET A 482 -5.25 -25.74 8.79
CA MET A 482 -4.81 -26.82 7.90
C MET A 482 -5.95 -27.39 7.06
N ALA A 483 -7.15 -27.55 7.63
CA ALA A 483 -8.32 -28.02 6.87
C ALA A 483 -8.70 -27.06 5.73
N ARG A 484 -8.68 -25.74 6.00
CA ARG A 484 -8.95 -24.71 4.96
C ARG A 484 -7.84 -24.66 3.91
N SER A 485 -6.58 -24.72 4.33
CA SER A 485 -5.43 -24.77 3.41
C SER A 485 -5.46 -26.04 2.55
N HIS A 486 -5.89 -27.18 3.09
CA HIS A 486 -6.05 -28.43 2.32
C HIS A 486 -7.11 -28.28 1.22
N ALA A 487 -8.29 -27.75 1.55
CA ALA A 487 -9.36 -27.53 0.58
C ALA A 487 -8.91 -26.57 -0.55
N LEU A 488 -8.22 -25.49 -0.19
CA LEU A 488 -7.68 -24.55 -1.16
C LEU A 488 -6.57 -25.17 -2.02
N ALA A 489 -5.67 -25.96 -1.42
CA ALA A 489 -4.60 -26.66 -2.15
C ALA A 489 -5.16 -27.66 -3.17
N LEU A 490 -6.21 -28.40 -2.83
CA LEU A 490 -6.92 -29.29 -3.76
C LEU A 490 -7.50 -28.50 -4.94
N ALA A 491 -8.14 -27.36 -4.69
CA ALA A 491 -8.68 -26.51 -5.75
C ALA A 491 -7.57 -25.93 -6.66
N LEU A 492 -6.42 -25.51 -6.10
CA LEU A 492 -5.25 -25.07 -6.87
C LEU A 492 -4.62 -26.19 -7.70
N GLY A 493 -4.69 -27.43 -7.21
CA GLY A 493 -4.30 -28.63 -7.95
C GLY A 493 -5.31 -29.10 -9.01
N GLY A 494 -6.48 -28.45 -9.11
CA GLY A 494 -7.57 -28.83 -10.02
C GLY A 494 -8.47 -29.97 -9.52
N GLU A 495 -8.27 -30.45 -8.29
CA GLU A 495 -9.08 -31.49 -7.63
C GLU A 495 -10.33 -30.90 -6.98
N PHE A 496 -11.13 -30.20 -7.78
CA PHE A 496 -12.31 -29.49 -7.31
C PHE A 496 -13.31 -30.37 -6.58
N SER A 497 -13.48 -31.63 -7.00
CA SER A 497 -14.45 -32.51 -6.35
C SER A 497 -14.13 -32.74 -4.88
N ALA A 498 -12.87 -33.08 -4.59
CA ALA A 498 -12.42 -33.29 -3.22
C ALA A 498 -12.44 -31.99 -2.41
N ALA A 499 -12.13 -30.85 -3.05
CA ALA A 499 -12.20 -29.54 -2.40
C ALA A 499 -13.64 -29.19 -1.96
N PHE A 500 -14.63 -29.40 -2.83
CA PHE A 500 -16.04 -29.17 -2.50
C PHE A 500 -16.59 -30.17 -1.48
N ASP A 501 -16.14 -31.43 -1.49
CA ASP A 501 -16.55 -32.41 -0.46
C ASP A 501 -16.14 -31.95 0.96
N ILE A 502 -14.97 -31.31 1.09
CA ILE A 502 -14.51 -30.71 2.36
C ILE A 502 -15.37 -29.48 2.75
N LEU A 503 -15.73 -28.65 1.77
CA LEU A 503 -16.61 -27.49 2.00
C LEU A 503 -18.01 -27.91 2.46
N ASP A 504 -18.57 -28.96 1.87
CA ASP A 504 -19.91 -29.47 2.21
C ASP A 504 -19.96 -29.97 3.66
N ALA A 505 -18.89 -30.64 4.10
CA ALA A 505 -18.73 -31.07 5.50
C ALA A 505 -18.71 -29.89 6.49
N HIS A 506 -18.30 -28.69 6.05
CA HIS A 506 -18.21 -27.46 6.85
C HIS A 506 -19.23 -26.40 6.40
N SER A 507 -20.31 -26.80 5.72
CA SER A 507 -21.28 -25.88 5.09
C SER A 507 -21.94 -24.88 6.04
N ARG A 508 -21.99 -25.18 7.34
CA ARG A 508 -22.61 -24.35 8.39
C ARG A 508 -21.64 -23.44 9.14
N ASP A 509 -20.34 -23.54 8.88
CA ASP A 509 -19.32 -22.78 9.58
C ASP A 509 -19.03 -21.47 8.82
N GLU A 510 -19.37 -20.34 9.44
CA GLU A 510 -19.18 -19.00 8.83
C GLU A 510 -17.71 -18.68 8.56
N THR A 511 -16.78 -19.29 9.30
CA THR A 511 -15.33 -19.07 9.13
C THR A 511 -14.80 -19.61 7.80
N TRP A 512 -15.57 -20.45 7.10
CA TRP A 512 -15.25 -21.02 5.79
C TRP A 512 -15.75 -20.20 4.61
N SER A 513 -16.51 -19.12 4.85
CA SER A 513 -17.01 -18.22 3.79
C SER A 513 -15.88 -17.69 2.88
N GLY A 514 -14.76 -17.27 3.47
CA GLY A 514 -13.57 -16.81 2.73
C GLY A 514 -12.96 -17.91 1.85
N THR A 515 -12.74 -19.11 2.39
CA THR A 515 -12.20 -20.25 1.65
C THR A 515 -13.14 -20.70 0.53
N ARG A 516 -14.44 -20.73 0.80
CA ARG A 516 -15.48 -21.03 -0.20
C ARG A 516 -15.45 -20.03 -1.36
N ASN A 517 -15.35 -18.74 -1.07
CA ASN A 517 -15.26 -17.69 -2.09
C ASN A 517 -14.07 -17.91 -3.03
N ARG A 518 -12.90 -18.25 -2.48
CA ARG A 518 -11.68 -18.52 -3.25
C ARG A 518 -11.79 -19.79 -4.10
N ILE A 519 -12.35 -20.88 -3.54
CA ILE A 519 -12.57 -22.13 -4.29
C ILE A 519 -13.58 -21.92 -5.42
N LEU A 520 -14.64 -21.13 -5.19
CA LEU A 520 -15.60 -20.78 -6.24
C LEU A 520 -14.98 -19.92 -7.35
N GLN A 521 -14.08 -18.99 -7.01
CA GLN A 521 -13.32 -18.23 -8.00
C GLN A 521 -12.43 -19.16 -8.85
N LEU A 522 -11.65 -20.04 -8.21
CA LEU A 522 -10.85 -21.06 -8.93
C LEU A 522 -11.72 -21.95 -9.83
N ALA A 523 -12.90 -22.35 -9.35
CA ALA A 523 -13.82 -23.17 -10.12
C ALA A 523 -14.38 -22.42 -11.33
N ALA A 524 -14.68 -21.13 -11.21
CA ALA A 524 -15.16 -20.30 -12.33
C ALA A 524 -14.10 -20.14 -13.42
N GLU A 525 -12.82 -20.05 -13.03
CA GLU A 525 -11.72 -19.78 -13.94
C GLU A 525 -11.10 -21.03 -14.57
N ARG A 526 -10.96 -22.12 -13.79
CA ARG A 526 -10.12 -23.27 -14.17
C ARG A 526 -10.88 -24.60 -14.26
N ALA A 527 -12.07 -24.73 -13.69
CA ALA A 527 -12.80 -26.00 -13.75
C ALA A 527 -13.36 -26.27 -15.15
N ASP A 528 -13.52 -27.54 -15.50
CA ASP A 528 -14.28 -27.95 -16.66
C ASP A 528 -15.78 -27.63 -16.48
N ASP A 529 -16.50 -27.43 -17.59
CA ASP A 529 -17.89 -26.99 -17.58
C ASP A 529 -18.81 -27.91 -16.75
N ARG A 530 -18.57 -29.22 -16.78
CA ARG A 530 -19.37 -30.19 -16.02
C ARG A 530 -19.13 -30.06 -14.52
N THR A 531 -17.87 -29.94 -14.11
CA THR A 531 -17.51 -29.75 -12.69
C THR A 531 -18.01 -28.41 -12.17
N PHE A 532 -17.85 -27.33 -12.95
CA PHE A 532 -18.37 -26.01 -12.61
C PHE A 532 -19.88 -26.06 -12.40
N LEU A 533 -20.64 -26.57 -13.38
CA LEU A 533 -22.10 -26.63 -13.29
C LEU A 533 -22.58 -27.50 -12.13
N ARG A 534 -21.89 -28.61 -11.82
CA ARG A 534 -22.26 -29.47 -10.69
C ARG A 534 -22.28 -28.72 -9.36
N TYR A 535 -21.28 -27.89 -9.08
CA TYR A 535 -21.14 -27.24 -7.78
C TYR A 535 -21.70 -25.82 -7.73
N ALA A 536 -21.58 -25.06 -8.81
CA ALA A 536 -22.10 -23.69 -8.86
C ALA A 536 -23.63 -23.65 -8.92
N SER A 537 -24.28 -24.66 -9.52
CA SER A 537 -25.75 -24.71 -9.60
C SER A 537 -26.43 -25.16 -8.30
N THR A 538 -25.69 -25.79 -7.39
CA THR A 538 -26.19 -26.28 -6.09
C THR A 538 -26.08 -25.24 -4.97
N LEU A 539 -25.51 -24.07 -5.24
CA LEU A 539 -25.38 -23.00 -4.27
C LEU A 539 -26.76 -22.54 -3.78
N ASN A 540 -26.92 -22.50 -2.46
CA ASN A 540 -28.15 -22.00 -1.85
C ASN A 540 -28.10 -20.47 -1.67
N ASN A 541 -29.25 -19.84 -1.39
CA ASN A 541 -29.32 -18.39 -1.25
C ASN A 541 -28.39 -17.82 -0.17
N ARG A 542 -28.18 -18.52 0.96
CA ARG A 542 -27.28 -18.05 2.02
C ARG A 542 -25.82 -18.04 1.55
N GLU A 543 -25.44 -19.06 0.79
CA GLU A 543 -24.09 -19.17 0.23
C GLU A 543 -23.84 -18.09 -0.82
N LEU A 544 -24.85 -17.80 -1.65
CA LEU A 544 -24.84 -16.70 -2.61
C LEU A 544 -24.80 -15.33 -1.93
N GLU A 545 -25.53 -15.13 -0.83
CA GLU A 545 -25.49 -13.90 -0.03
C GLU A 545 -24.14 -13.71 0.68
N SER A 546 -23.50 -14.80 1.12
CA SER A 546 -22.16 -14.78 1.71
C SER A 546 -21.03 -14.61 0.67
N ALA A 547 -21.37 -14.70 -0.62
CA ALA A 547 -20.38 -14.64 -1.67
C ALA A 547 -19.85 -13.21 -1.85
N SER A 548 -18.55 -13.09 -2.08
CA SER A 548 -17.96 -11.78 -2.37
C SER A 548 -18.52 -11.23 -3.70
N THR A 549 -18.58 -9.91 -3.84
CA THR A 549 -19.04 -9.29 -5.11
C THR A 549 -18.24 -9.79 -6.31
N GLU A 550 -16.93 -9.95 -6.14
CA GLU A 550 -16.05 -10.46 -7.20
C GLU A 550 -16.35 -11.91 -7.56
N THR A 551 -16.52 -12.78 -6.56
CA THR A 551 -16.91 -14.19 -6.78
C THR A 551 -18.23 -14.26 -7.54
N SER A 552 -19.24 -13.50 -7.13
CA SER A 552 -20.56 -13.48 -7.78
C SER A 552 -20.49 -13.02 -9.23
N LEU A 553 -19.64 -12.03 -9.55
CA LEU A 553 -19.44 -11.55 -10.93
C LEU A 553 -18.73 -12.58 -11.80
N LEU A 554 -17.69 -13.25 -11.28
CA LEU A 554 -16.99 -14.31 -12.00
C LEU A 554 -17.90 -15.51 -12.29
N LEU A 555 -18.69 -15.93 -11.30
CA LEU A 555 -19.70 -16.97 -11.47
C LEU A 555 -20.75 -16.55 -12.51
N ALA A 556 -21.28 -15.33 -12.41
CA ALA A 556 -22.29 -14.82 -13.33
C ALA A 556 -21.77 -14.74 -14.77
N LYS A 557 -20.53 -14.27 -14.95
CA LYS A 557 -19.86 -14.26 -16.26
C LYS A 557 -19.76 -15.67 -16.82
N ARG A 558 -19.26 -16.63 -16.04
CA ARG A 558 -19.13 -18.02 -16.48
C ARG A 558 -20.48 -18.65 -16.83
N PHE A 559 -21.51 -18.43 -16.03
CA PHE A 559 -22.86 -18.89 -16.36
C PHE A 559 -23.41 -18.26 -17.65
N ALA A 560 -23.17 -16.97 -17.87
CA ALA A 560 -23.57 -16.29 -19.11
C ALA A 560 -22.81 -16.83 -20.32
N ASP A 561 -21.51 -17.10 -20.20
CA ASP A 561 -20.69 -17.74 -21.26
C ASP A 561 -21.25 -19.13 -21.64
N LEU A 562 -21.74 -19.88 -20.66
CA LEU A 562 -22.35 -21.21 -20.85
C LEU A 562 -23.84 -21.16 -21.24
N GLY A 563 -24.45 -19.97 -21.37
CA GLY A 563 -25.85 -19.79 -21.77
C GLY A 563 -26.88 -19.91 -20.63
N PHE A 564 -26.47 -19.97 -19.37
CA PHE A 564 -27.35 -20.05 -18.20
C PHE A 564 -27.81 -18.66 -17.73
N ALA A 565 -28.70 -18.06 -18.52
CA ALA A 565 -29.16 -16.69 -18.32
C ALA A 565 -29.78 -16.41 -16.94
N LYS A 566 -30.62 -17.32 -16.45
CA LYS A 566 -31.31 -17.15 -15.17
C LYS A 566 -30.32 -17.08 -14.01
N GLN A 567 -29.39 -18.03 -13.95
CA GLN A 567 -28.36 -18.11 -12.90
C GLN A 567 -27.46 -16.88 -12.93
N ALA A 568 -27.03 -16.43 -14.13
CA ALA A 568 -26.25 -15.22 -14.28
C ALA A 568 -26.97 -13.98 -13.72
N ARG A 569 -28.27 -13.85 -13.99
CA ARG A 569 -29.08 -12.74 -13.47
C ARG A 569 -29.24 -12.79 -11.95
N ASP A 570 -29.56 -13.95 -11.39
CA ASP A 570 -29.77 -14.12 -9.96
C ASP A 570 -28.51 -13.70 -9.17
N LEU A 571 -27.32 -14.06 -9.67
CA LEU A 571 -26.02 -13.66 -9.11
C LEU A 571 -25.73 -12.15 -9.21
N THR A 572 -26.14 -11.50 -10.31
CA THR A 572 -25.95 -10.05 -10.48
C THR A 572 -26.96 -9.19 -9.71
N GLY A 573 -28.10 -9.79 -9.29
CA GLY A 573 -29.17 -9.13 -8.54
C GLY A 573 -29.04 -9.23 -7.02
N ALA A 574 -28.25 -10.18 -6.50
CA ALA A 574 -28.16 -10.47 -5.07
C ALA A 574 -27.43 -9.41 -4.22
N GLY A 575 -26.65 -8.50 -4.82
CA GLY A 575 -25.90 -7.48 -4.09
C GLY A 575 -26.55 -6.10 -4.16
N SER A 576 -27.04 -5.58 -3.02
CA SER A 576 -27.56 -4.21 -2.87
C SER A 576 -26.49 -3.11 -2.99
N ASP A 577 -25.21 -3.49 -3.07
CA ASP A 577 -24.11 -2.54 -3.12
C ASP A 577 -23.98 -1.88 -4.48
N GLY A 578 -23.80 -0.56 -4.50
CA GLY A 578 -23.54 0.23 -5.71
C GLY A 578 -22.12 0.06 -6.30
N THR A 579 -21.33 -0.88 -5.80
CA THR A 579 -19.97 -1.20 -6.26
C THR A 579 -20.02 -1.88 -7.64
N ARG A 580 -19.03 -1.69 -8.52
CA ARG A 580 -18.96 -2.36 -9.85
C ARG A 580 -20.31 -2.39 -10.64
N ARG A 581 -21.11 -1.31 -10.56
CA ARG A 581 -22.45 -1.23 -11.19
C ARG A 581 -22.42 -1.51 -12.70
N ARG A 582 -21.37 -1.04 -13.37
CA ARG A 582 -21.14 -1.23 -14.82
C ARG A 582 -20.99 -2.70 -15.19
N GLU A 583 -20.06 -3.42 -14.54
CA GLU A 583 -19.87 -4.86 -14.76
C GLU A 583 -21.17 -5.66 -14.54
N ARG A 584 -21.95 -5.30 -13.51
CA ARG A 584 -23.26 -5.91 -13.26
C ARG A 584 -24.26 -5.62 -14.38
N ALA A 585 -24.33 -4.38 -14.86
CA ALA A 585 -25.22 -4.01 -15.95
C ALA A 585 -24.89 -4.77 -17.24
N ILE A 586 -23.60 -4.90 -17.58
CA ILE A 586 -23.13 -5.68 -18.73
C ILE A 586 -23.58 -7.14 -18.61
N LEU A 587 -23.36 -7.77 -17.45
CA LEU A 587 -23.77 -9.17 -17.23
C LEU A 587 -25.29 -9.36 -17.23
N ARG A 588 -26.07 -8.41 -16.68
CA ARG A 588 -27.54 -8.41 -16.75
C ARG A 588 -28.03 -8.26 -18.18
N ALA A 589 -27.43 -7.37 -18.96
CA ALA A 589 -27.76 -7.18 -20.37
C ALA A 589 -27.46 -8.43 -21.18
N ARG A 590 -26.30 -9.05 -20.97
CA ARG A 590 -25.95 -10.32 -21.61
C ARG A 590 -26.92 -11.45 -21.23
N ALA A 591 -27.29 -11.56 -19.95
CA ALA A 591 -28.30 -12.50 -19.51
C ALA A 591 -29.69 -12.21 -20.13
N ALA A 592 -30.02 -10.95 -20.39
CA ALA A 592 -31.28 -10.58 -21.05
C ALA A 592 -31.29 -10.95 -22.54
N LEU A 593 -30.16 -10.79 -23.23
CA LEU A 593 -30.01 -11.22 -24.63
C LEU A 593 -30.18 -12.74 -24.76
N LEU A 594 -29.59 -13.52 -23.85
CA LEU A 594 -29.77 -14.97 -23.81
C LEU A 594 -31.23 -15.41 -23.57
N GLU A 595 -32.03 -14.58 -22.90
CA GLU A 595 -33.47 -14.79 -22.72
C GLU A 595 -34.34 -14.22 -23.85
N ASN A 596 -33.71 -13.72 -24.92
CA ASN A 596 -34.39 -13.05 -26.03
C ASN A 596 -35.21 -11.82 -25.58
N ARG A 597 -34.64 -11.02 -24.67
CA ARG A 597 -35.21 -9.76 -24.16
C ARG A 597 -34.28 -8.57 -24.46
N PRO A 598 -34.12 -8.18 -25.74
CA PRO A 598 -33.22 -7.11 -26.15
C PRO A 598 -33.61 -5.73 -25.60
N ASP A 599 -34.91 -5.49 -25.37
CA ASP A 599 -35.41 -4.24 -24.79
C ASP A 599 -34.90 -4.02 -23.36
N LEU A 600 -34.83 -5.09 -22.57
CA LEU A 600 -34.27 -5.06 -21.21
C LEU A 600 -32.76 -4.86 -21.24
N ALA A 601 -32.06 -5.51 -22.19
CA ALA A 601 -30.62 -5.32 -22.38
C ALA A 601 -30.26 -3.86 -22.68
N LEU A 602 -31.01 -3.19 -23.58
CA LEU A 602 -30.81 -1.78 -23.90
C LEU A 602 -31.03 -0.85 -22.70
N ARG A 603 -32.00 -1.15 -21.82
CA ARG A 603 -32.25 -0.36 -20.60
C ARG A 603 -31.12 -0.51 -19.58
N GLU A 604 -30.63 -1.73 -19.38
CA GLU A 604 -29.51 -1.99 -18.46
C GLU A 604 -28.23 -1.29 -18.94
N LEU A 605 -28.00 -1.24 -20.25
CA LEU A 605 -26.83 -0.60 -20.84
C LEU A 605 -26.96 0.90 -21.03
N ALA A 606 -28.11 1.55 -20.77
CA ALA A 606 -28.36 2.93 -21.20
C ALA A 606 -27.30 3.97 -20.76
N GLU A 607 -26.67 3.76 -19.59
CA GLU A 607 -25.71 4.69 -18.99
C GLU A 607 -24.22 4.29 -19.17
N ASP A 608 -23.90 3.20 -19.86
CA ASP A 608 -22.53 2.64 -19.92
C ASP A 608 -21.81 2.90 -21.27
N PRO A 609 -20.83 3.82 -21.35
CA PRO A 609 -20.15 4.15 -22.62
C PRO A 609 -19.00 3.20 -22.98
N SER A 610 -18.90 2.01 -22.38
CA SER A 610 -17.82 1.06 -22.70
C SER A 610 -18.03 0.35 -24.04
N ASP A 611 -16.94 0.03 -24.74
CA ASP A 611 -16.95 -0.71 -26.01
C ASP A 611 -17.71 -2.05 -25.91
N ASP A 612 -17.59 -2.75 -24.77
CA ASP A 612 -18.32 -4.00 -24.52
C ASP A 612 -19.84 -3.75 -24.40
N ALA A 613 -20.24 -2.64 -23.77
CA ALA A 613 -21.63 -2.23 -23.73
C ALA A 613 -22.15 -1.84 -25.12
N GLU A 614 -21.35 -1.14 -25.93
CA GLU A 614 -21.71 -0.81 -27.31
C GLU A 614 -21.92 -2.05 -28.18
N ARG A 615 -21.02 -3.04 -28.09
CA ARG A 615 -21.22 -4.34 -28.76
C ARG A 615 -22.52 -5.02 -28.35
N LEU A 616 -22.82 -5.08 -27.06
CA LEU A 616 -24.06 -5.69 -26.58
C LEU A 616 -25.30 -4.89 -27.00
N ARG A 617 -25.22 -3.56 -27.11
CA ARG A 617 -26.31 -2.73 -27.66
C ARG A 617 -26.52 -3.00 -29.14
N ALA A 618 -25.45 -3.07 -29.93
CA ALA A 618 -25.52 -3.37 -31.37
C ALA A 618 -26.15 -4.76 -31.60
N GLN A 619 -25.77 -5.75 -30.78
CA GLN A 619 -26.40 -7.06 -30.76
C GLN A 619 -27.89 -6.98 -30.39
N ALA A 620 -28.25 -6.26 -29.32
CA ALA A 620 -29.64 -6.09 -28.90
C ALA A 620 -30.52 -5.44 -30.00
N LEU A 621 -29.99 -4.43 -30.69
CA LEU A 621 -30.69 -3.77 -31.80
C LEU A 621 -30.91 -4.73 -32.98
N THR A 622 -29.92 -5.60 -33.23
CA THR A 622 -29.99 -6.64 -34.26
C THR A 622 -31.08 -7.66 -33.91
N ASP A 623 -31.11 -8.17 -32.68
CA ASP A 623 -32.09 -9.15 -32.20
C ASP A 623 -33.53 -8.58 -32.16
N MET A 624 -33.66 -7.27 -31.93
CA MET A 624 -34.94 -6.55 -31.98
C MET A 624 -35.43 -6.31 -33.43
N GLY A 625 -34.57 -6.53 -34.44
CA GLY A 625 -34.87 -6.28 -35.85
C GLY A 625 -34.77 -4.80 -36.25
N ASN A 626 -34.18 -3.94 -35.42
CA ASN A 626 -33.93 -2.54 -35.76
C ASN A 626 -32.59 -2.41 -36.51
N TYR A 627 -32.58 -2.91 -37.75
CA TYR A 627 -31.35 -3.02 -38.54
C TYR A 627 -30.74 -1.66 -38.87
N THR A 628 -31.51 -0.59 -39.03
CA THR A 628 -30.96 0.74 -39.34
C THR A 628 -30.10 1.28 -38.22
N ALA A 629 -30.57 1.21 -36.97
CA ALA A 629 -29.80 1.62 -35.81
C ALA A 629 -28.67 0.63 -35.50
N ALA A 630 -28.87 -0.67 -35.76
CA ALA A 630 -27.83 -1.68 -35.58
C ALA A 630 -26.63 -1.43 -36.51
N VAL A 631 -26.87 -1.08 -37.78
CA VAL A 631 -25.81 -0.76 -38.76
C VAL A 631 -24.92 0.38 -38.26
N GLU A 632 -25.52 1.48 -37.80
CA GLU A 632 -24.76 2.62 -37.26
C GLU A 632 -23.91 2.17 -36.06
N ALA A 633 -24.51 1.43 -35.12
CA ALA A 633 -23.82 0.94 -33.94
C ALA A 633 -22.64 -0.01 -34.29
N TRP A 634 -22.81 -0.93 -35.25
CA TRP A 634 -21.73 -1.84 -35.66
C TRP A 634 -20.59 -1.13 -36.41
N ARG A 635 -20.89 -0.07 -37.18
CA ARG A 635 -19.87 0.78 -37.80
C ARG A 635 -19.08 1.58 -36.77
N ASP A 636 -19.76 2.13 -35.77
CA ASP A 636 -19.10 2.89 -34.69
C ASP A 636 -18.09 2.01 -33.92
N ILE A 637 -18.38 0.70 -33.79
CA ILE A 637 -17.51 -0.31 -33.19
C ILE A 637 -16.37 -0.74 -34.14
N GLY A 638 -16.48 -0.47 -35.44
CA GLY A 638 -15.52 -0.86 -36.47
C GLY A 638 -15.74 -2.24 -37.08
N ASP A 639 -16.89 -2.89 -36.86
CA ASP A 639 -17.26 -4.14 -37.53
C ASP A 639 -18.07 -3.85 -38.81
N GLU A 640 -17.34 -3.45 -39.85
CA GLU A 640 -17.90 -3.09 -41.16
C GLU A 640 -18.55 -4.27 -41.88
N ASP A 641 -18.07 -5.51 -41.67
CA ASP A 641 -18.63 -6.69 -42.32
C ASP A 641 -20.04 -7.02 -41.78
N THR A 642 -20.21 -6.99 -40.44
CA THR A 642 -21.52 -7.16 -39.81
C THR A 642 -22.45 -6.00 -40.19
N ALA A 643 -21.95 -4.76 -40.18
CA ALA A 643 -22.73 -3.59 -40.60
C ALA A 643 -23.19 -3.66 -42.07
N ALA A 644 -22.32 -4.10 -43.00
CA ALA A 644 -22.67 -4.28 -44.41
C ALA A 644 -23.78 -5.33 -44.58
N ARG A 645 -23.69 -6.45 -43.85
CA ARG A 645 -24.72 -7.51 -43.86
C ARG A 645 -26.07 -7.00 -43.36
N LEU A 646 -26.07 -6.26 -42.25
CA LEU A 646 -27.29 -5.69 -41.68
C LEU A 646 -27.87 -4.56 -42.55
N SER A 647 -27.03 -3.83 -43.28
CA SER A 647 -27.47 -2.79 -44.22
C SER A 647 -28.32 -3.39 -45.34
N TRP A 648 -27.96 -4.59 -45.81
CA TRP A 648 -28.77 -5.33 -46.77
C TRP A 648 -30.14 -5.72 -46.19
N TRP A 649 -30.19 -6.22 -44.95
CA TRP A 649 -31.45 -6.56 -44.27
C TRP A 649 -32.32 -5.33 -43.97
N ALA A 650 -31.71 -4.18 -43.72
CA ALA A 650 -32.40 -2.90 -43.54
C ALA A 650 -33.01 -2.34 -44.84
N GLY A 651 -32.68 -2.91 -46.00
CA GLY A 651 -33.16 -2.45 -47.31
C GLY A 651 -32.47 -1.18 -47.81
N PHE A 652 -31.30 -0.84 -47.27
CA PHE A 652 -30.49 0.27 -47.82
C PHE A 652 -30.00 -0.08 -49.23
N ASN A 653 -29.89 0.94 -50.06
CA ASN A 653 -29.34 0.75 -51.40
C ASN A 653 -27.84 0.48 -51.28
N LEU A 654 -27.43 -0.71 -51.69
CA LEU A 654 -26.10 -1.26 -51.45
C LEU A 654 -24.95 -0.43 -52.07
N GLU A 655 -25.25 0.38 -53.09
CA GLU A 655 -24.32 1.34 -53.70
C GLU A 655 -23.99 2.53 -52.77
N GLU A 656 -24.88 2.89 -51.84
CA GLU A 656 -24.69 3.99 -50.88
C GLU A 656 -23.95 3.55 -49.61
N VAL A 657 -23.85 2.24 -49.36
CA VAL A 657 -23.37 1.66 -48.08
C VAL A 657 -21.84 1.82 -47.92
N GLY A 658 -21.11 2.31 -48.93
CA GLY A 658 -19.70 2.72 -48.79
C GLY A 658 -18.74 1.60 -48.41
N ALA A 659 -19.16 0.34 -48.54
CA ALA A 659 -18.47 -0.83 -47.99
C ALA A 659 -17.60 -1.55 -49.03
N LYS A 660 -16.90 -0.81 -49.89
CA LYS A 660 -16.12 -1.39 -51.03
C LYS A 660 -15.10 -2.45 -50.61
N ASP A 661 -14.55 -2.33 -49.40
CA ASP A 661 -13.52 -3.24 -48.88
C ASP A 661 -14.10 -4.45 -48.11
N THR A 662 -15.41 -4.50 -47.87
CA THR A 662 -16.06 -5.64 -47.17
C THR A 662 -16.30 -6.82 -48.11
N ALA A 663 -16.43 -8.03 -47.57
CA ALA A 663 -16.74 -9.21 -48.38
C ALA A 663 -18.06 -9.06 -49.17
N LEU A 664 -19.09 -8.47 -48.54
CA LEU A 664 -20.36 -8.16 -49.20
C LEU A 664 -20.21 -7.08 -50.28
N GLY A 665 -19.45 -6.01 -50.02
CA GLY A 665 -19.15 -4.98 -51.02
C GLY A 665 -18.47 -5.53 -52.27
N ARG A 666 -17.47 -6.42 -52.09
CA ARG A 666 -16.80 -7.14 -53.18
C ARG A 666 -17.79 -7.95 -54.01
N VAL A 667 -18.71 -8.68 -53.38
CA VAL A 667 -19.78 -9.43 -54.07
C VAL A 667 -20.64 -8.50 -54.92
N ILE A 668 -20.99 -7.33 -54.39
CA ILE A 668 -21.86 -6.36 -55.07
C ILE A 668 -21.14 -5.73 -56.27
N ASP A 669 -19.90 -5.30 -56.10
CA ASP A 669 -19.08 -4.73 -57.18
C ASP A 669 -18.83 -5.73 -58.31
N LEU A 670 -18.53 -6.99 -57.97
CA LEU A 670 -18.39 -8.07 -58.95
C LEU A 670 -19.73 -8.34 -59.66
N SER A 671 -20.84 -8.35 -58.93
CA SER A 671 -22.17 -8.58 -59.52
C SER A 671 -22.62 -7.44 -60.45
N SER A 672 -22.27 -6.19 -60.15
CA SER A 672 -22.59 -5.02 -60.97
C SER A 672 -21.70 -4.98 -62.23
N ALA A 673 -20.40 -5.29 -62.09
CA ALA A 673 -19.47 -5.42 -63.20
C ALA A 673 -19.87 -6.52 -64.19
N LEU A 674 -20.46 -7.63 -63.71
CA LEU A 674 -20.99 -8.71 -64.55
C LEU A 674 -22.29 -8.34 -65.29
N ARG A 675 -23.03 -7.32 -64.82
CA ARG A 675 -24.25 -6.81 -65.49
C ARG A 675 -23.95 -5.75 -66.56
N ALA A 676 -22.72 -5.24 -66.63
CA ALA A 676 -22.34 -4.21 -67.59
C ALA A 676 -22.44 -4.74 -69.04
N PRO A 677 -23.09 -4.00 -69.97
CA PRO A 677 -23.20 -4.44 -71.36
C PRO A 677 -21.84 -4.38 -72.07
N VAL A 678 -21.53 -5.43 -72.84
CA VAL A 678 -20.30 -5.48 -73.65
C VAL A 678 -20.43 -4.50 -74.82
N GLN A 679 -19.44 -3.62 -74.98
CA GLN A 679 -19.39 -2.69 -76.12
C GLN A 679 -19.07 -3.47 -77.41
N GLN A 680 -19.98 -3.40 -78.38
CA GLN A 680 -19.78 -3.96 -79.72
C GLN A 680 -19.39 -2.87 -80.70
N THR A 681 -18.44 -3.17 -81.58
CA THR A 681 -18.00 -2.29 -82.67
C THR A 681 -18.32 -2.89 -84.04
N PRO A 682 -19.59 -2.87 -84.46
CA PRO A 682 -20.05 -3.58 -85.67
C PRO A 682 -19.39 -3.11 -86.98
N ASP A 683 -18.79 -1.92 -86.99
CA ASP A 683 -18.06 -1.37 -88.14
C ASP A 683 -16.65 -1.97 -88.34
N LYS A 684 -16.14 -2.78 -87.39
CA LYS A 684 -14.80 -3.41 -87.43
C LYS A 684 -14.85 -4.86 -86.92
N PRO A 685 -15.19 -5.85 -87.77
CA PRO A 685 -15.53 -7.21 -87.33
C PRO A 685 -14.38 -7.98 -86.66
N ILE A 686 -13.12 -7.70 -87.00
CA ILE A 686 -11.97 -8.34 -86.35
C ILE A 686 -11.73 -7.75 -84.96
N LEU A 687 -11.79 -6.42 -84.83
CA LEU A 687 -11.63 -5.72 -83.56
C LEU A 687 -12.76 -6.10 -82.58
N ASP A 688 -13.99 -6.23 -83.10
CA ASP A 688 -15.17 -6.67 -82.33
C ASP A 688 -15.00 -8.11 -81.81
N ALA A 689 -14.48 -9.02 -82.63
CA ALA A 689 -14.18 -10.39 -82.20
C ALA A 689 -13.09 -10.47 -81.13
N GLU A 690 -12.04 -9.65 -81.23
CA GLU A 690 -11.00 -9.54 -80.20
C GLU A 690 -11.57 -9.00 -78.88
N GLN A 691 -12.40 -7.94 -78.94
CA GLN A 691 -13.07 -7.35 -77.78
C GLN A 691 -14.03 -8.34 -77.09
N LEU A 692 -14.77 -9.15 -77.85
CA LEU A 692 -15.67 -10.17 -77.29
C LEU A 692 -14.90 -11.31 -76.59
N LEU A 693 -13.75 -11.72 -77.13
CA LEU A 693 -12.90 -12.73 -76.50
C LEU A 693 -12.28 -12.23 -75.20
N GLU A 694 -11.80 -10.99 -75.18
CA GLU A 694 -11.25 -10.33 -73.99
C GLU A 694 -12.34 -10.14 -72.92
N ALA A 695 -13.52 -9.63 -73.29
CA ALA A 695 -14.67 -9.51 -72.40
C ALA A 695 -15.12 -10.86 -71.85
N SER A 696 -15.09 -11.92 -72.65
CA SER A 696 -15.40 -13.28 -72.22
C SER A 696 -14.40 -13.82 -71.19
N ALA A 697 -13.10 -13.54 -71.36
CA ALA A 697 -12.06 -13.91 -70.40
C ALA A 697 -12.21 -13.15 -69.08
N ASP A 698 -12.42 -11.83 -69.15
CA ASP A 698 -12.65 -10.96 -68.00
C ASP A 698 -13.92 -11.37 -67.22
N THR A 699 -15.01 -11.71 -67.93
CA THR A 699 -16.24 -12.22 -67.30
C THR A 699 -16.00 -13.52 -66.55
N ARG A 700 -15.25 -14.48 -67.11
CA ARG A 700 -14.92 -15.74 -66.42
C ARG A 700 -14.06 -15.51 -65.18
N GLN A 701 -13.11 -14.58 -65.24
CA GLN A 701 -12.29 -14.22 -64.10
C GLN A 701 -13.13 -13.62 -62.98
N LYS A 702 -14.00 -12.65 -63.29
CA LYS A 702 -14.93 -12.04 -62.33
C LYS A 702 -15.89 -13.03 -61.69
N ILE A 703 -16.39 -14.03 -62.46
CA ILE A 703 -17.21 -15.12 -61.91
C ILE A 703 -16.40 -15.99 -60.94
N ALA A 704 -15.15 -16.31 -61.26
CA ALA A 704 -14.28 -17.08 -60.37
C ALA A 704 -13.98 -16.31 -59.07
N GLU A 705 -13.71 -15.01 -59.17
CA GLU A 705 -13.53 -14.13 -58.01
C GLU A 705 -14.81 -14.05 -57.15
N LEU A 706 -15.98 -13.93 -57.77
CA LEU A 706 -17.27 -13.91 -57.06
C LEU A 706 -17.49 -15.20 -56.26
N LEU A 707 -17.23 -16.36 -56.86
CA LEU A 707 -17.38 -17.65 -56.21
C LEU A 707 -16.44 -17.81 -55.00
N ASN A 708 -15.18 -17.35 -55.13
CA ASN A 708 -14.24 -17.37 -54.02
C ASN A 708 -14.69 -16.48 -52.85
N VAL A 709 -15.18 -15.27 -53.12
CA VAL A 709 -15.66 -14.38 -52.05
C VAL A 709 -16.92 -14.94 -51.39
N THR A 710 -17.82 -15.59 -52.14
CA THR A 710 -18.99 -16.23 -51.53
C THR A 710 -18.64 -17.43 -50.63
N THR A 711 -17.57 -18.16 -50.93
CA THR A 711 -17.09 -19.23 -50.04
C THR A 711 -16.41 -18.72 -48.77
N GLU A 712 -15.96 -17.47 -48.74
CA GLU A 712 -15.46 -16.82 -47.51
C GLU A 712 -16.59 -16.29 -46.61
N LEU A 713 -17.81 -16.17 -47.14
CA LEU A 713 -18.99 -15.64 -46.45
C LEU A 713 -19.88 -16.72 -45.80
N GLU A 714 -19.78 -17.97 -46.26
CA GLU A 714 -20.37 -19.17 -45.64
C GLU A 714 -19.54 -19.64 -44.43
#